data_AF-A0A7G8BQG3-F1
#
_entry.id   AF-A0A7G8BQG3-F1
#
_cell.length_a   1.000
_cell.length_b   1.000
_cell.length_c   1.000
_cell.angle_alpha   90.00
_cell.angle_beta   90.00
_cell.angle_gamma   90.00
#
_symmetry.space_group_name_H-M   'P 1'
#
loop_
_entity.id
_entity.type
_entity.pdbx_description
1 polymer ?
#
loop_
_entity_poly.entity_id
_entity_poly.type
_entity_poly.pdbx_seq_one_letter_code
_entity_poly.pdbx_strand_id
1 'polypeptide(L)'
;MEPSRREFLTGAGAAAVWTALGTSRAFAQAPDSALNVARVAIPTSQFMMSENKISALNDGFTPENSFDRSHALYALWADRSSIETASWVQYEWSEPINVNRLEVYWAVDHPRPGTLPGSGGPRIQPPVSYKILYWNGSNFVPVSQPQGLGVALDTFNTTAFEPVKTSKLRLEVVPQPKHMAGILEWRVFNYGSIPALPPVVDAGVDRSVVSDGQTYLSGKVTWLEDSQQNRSRWVKTAGPGAVAFAAANAPITTANFSAPGDYILALEASGSKDKPRAINVHVEPAPPADRLDVVYTRKYAIDGGLWKERAKVLITDWIPHCIAMCERTDIAPMRGDGGIDNFIEAGKANRGEPHGQHKGYVFSNAWVHQTVESMCIALMVEPQGDAEIVKAQELMRATLERWIPIILDAQMSDGYLQTAYILADRKSWPERWSPDHRGNHEGYVSGYFIESAINHYTLTEGQDLRLYNAAKKLADCWVANIGPGKKEWFDGHQEMEQALVRFGRFVNDQEGNHHGDAYIVLAKFLLDSRRGGSEYDQSHLPPGQQYEAVGHAVRAMYFYSGMADIAAETGDRDYQSAVISLWDNMVNRKYYVTGGIGSGETSEGFGPNYSLRNESYCETCSSCGVVFFQYKLNLAYHDAKYADLYEQTMYNALLGGVALDGQSFCYTNPLVNTERAKWHVCPCCVGNVSRTLLMIPTWTYVKSKEGLYVNMFVGSRIHVGQVAGTNVEIVQKTDYPWHGSVSITVNPEEAKTFSLYVRIPDRTTSKLYQESPAVRGVKRFAVNGKEQMPTIQKGYAVVTREWKQGDHIELELPMEPQRVVADSRIKADSDLMALKYGPLIYNVETADNEKIDHKLGNAPLRTEWRPDLLGGVMVITGKWQDSSSMMAIPNFARMNRVGPPHDYPDDRDDDSKRSVDSKVWI
;
A
#
# COMPACT_ATOMS: atom_id res chain seq x y z
N MET A 1 -51.46 10.07 -69.27
CA MET A 1 -51.40 11.48 -69.70
C MET A 1 -51.05 12.31 -68.48
N GLU A 2 -49.90 12.98 -68.48
CA GLU A 2 -49.78 14.29 -67.79
C GLU A 2 -50.91 15.23 -68.29
N PRO A 3 -51.32 16.33 -67.61
CA PRO A 3 -50.52 17.18 -66.69
C PRO A 3 -51.25 17.90 -65.51
N SER A 4 -50.41 18.50 -64.64
CA SER A 4 -50.42 19.85 -64.00
C SER A 4 -51.47 20.39 -63.01
N ARG A 5 -50.91 21.02 -61.94
CA ARG A 5 -51.16 22.36 -61.32
C ARG A 5 -52.63 22.68 -60.92
N ARG A 6 -52.98 23.19 -59.73
CA ARG A 6 -52.44 24.35 -58.98
C ARG A 6 -53.22 24.50 -57.65
N GLU A 7 -52.54 25.03 -56.63
CA GLU A 7 -52.98 25.85 -55.46
C GLU A 7 -54.44 25.82 -54.99
N PHE A 8 -54.63 25.56 -53.68
CA PHE A 8 -55.78 26.04 -52.92
C PHE A 8 -55.39 26.44 -51.48
N LEU A 9 -55.76 27.67 -51.10
CA LEU A 9 -55.73 28.24 -49.76
C LEU A 9 -57.18 28.31 -49.26
N THR A 10 -57.47 27.70 -48.12
CA THR A 10 -58.59 28.01 -47.20
C THR A 10 -58.31 27.23 -45.90
N GLY A 11 -58.42 27.80 -44.70
CA GLY A 11 -59.54 28.59 -44.19
C GLY A 11 -60.40 27.65 -43.33
N ALA A 12 -60.35 27.86 -42.02
CA ALA A 12 -60.75 26.95 -40.95
C ALA A 12 -62.22 26.50 -40.91
N GLY A 13 -62.44 25.32 -40.31
CA GLY A 13 -63.62 25.03 -39.50
C GLY A 13 -64.36 23.74 -39.83
N ALA A 14 -64.14 22.67 -39.05
CA ALA A 14 -65.18 21.77 -38.54
C ALA A 14 -64.56 20.68 -37.66
N ALA A 15 -65.09 20.56 -36.43
CA ALA A 15 -64.82 19.47 -35.52
C ALA A 15 -65.46 18.16 -36.01
N ALA A 16 -64.72 17.07 -35.96
CA ALA A 16 -65.28 15.73 -35.81
C ALA A 16 -64.25 14.82 -35.14
N VAL A 17 -64.59 14.43 -33.92
CA VAL A 17 -63.88 13.50 -33.04
C VAL A 17 -63.73 12.14 -33.74
N TRP A 18 -62.50 11.64 -33.83
CA TRP A 18 -62.21 10.21 -33.94
C TRP A 18 -61.31 9.82 -32.75
N THR A 19 -61.95 9.30 -31.70
CA THR A 19 -61.29 8.54 -30.64
C THR A 19 -60.82 7.20 -31.21
N ALA A 20 -59.57 7.13 -31.66
CA ALA A 20 -58.85 5.87 -31.72
C ALA A 20 -58.23 5.63 -30.34
N LEU A 21 -58.90 4.80 -29.55
CA LEU A 21 -58.37 4.19 -28.34
C LEU A 21 -57.08 3.42 -28.69
N GLY A 22 -55.93 4.04 -28.42
CA GLY A 22 -54.69 3.29 -28.26
C GLY A 22 -54.81 2.46 -26.99
N THR A 23 -55.25 1.21 -27.13
CA THR A 23 -55.07 0.21 -26.07
C THR A 23 -53.57 -0.01 -25.93
N SER A 24 -52.94 0.64 -24.97
CA SER A 24 -51.68 0.18 -24.42
C SER A 24 -51.90 -1.25 -23.95
N ARG A 25 -51.30 -2.24 -24.62
CA ARG A 25 -51.15 -3.55 -24.02
C ARG A 25 -50.24 -3.34 -22.82
N ALA A 26 -50.83 -3.26 -21.63
CA ALA A 26 -50.07 -3.48 -20.41
C ALA A 26 -49.48 -4.88 -20.52
N PHE A 27 -48.15 -4.99 -20.66
CA PHE A 27 -47.48 -6.28 -20.68
C PHE A 27 -47.66 -6.94 -19.32
N ALA A 28 -47.87 -8.26 -19.30
CA ALA A 28 -48.01 -9.01 -18.06
C ALA A 28 -46.75 -8.80 -17.21
N GLN A 29 -46.91 -8.17 -16.04
CA GLN A 29 -45.83 -8.07 -15.06
C GLN A 29 -45.42 -9.48 -14.61
N ALA A 30 -44.16 -9.63 -14.19
CA ALA A 30 -43.72 -10.86 -13.55
C ALA A 30 -44.71 -11.22 -12.42
N PRO A 31 -45.14 -12.49 -12.29
CA PRO A 31 -46.05 -12.88 -11.22
C PRO A 31 -45.41 -12.58 -9.85
N ASP A 32 -46.22 -12.41 -8.80
CA ASP A 32 -45.70 -12.20 -7.43
C ASP A 32 -44.81 -13.36 -6.94
N SER A 33 -44.90 -14.53 -7.59
CA SER A 33 -44.04 -15.70 -7.39
C SER A 33 -42.74 -15.71 -8.21
N ALA A 34 -42.40 -14.62 -8.91
CA ALA A 34 -41.16 -14.54 -9.68
C ALA A 34 -39.92 -14.52 -8.78
N LEU A 35 -38.94 -15.34 -9.13
CA LEU A 35 -37.67 -15.48 -8.43
C LEU A 35 -36.68 -14.41 -8.90
N ASN A 36 -35.91 -13.88 -7.95
CA ASN A 36 -34.79 -13.00 -8.24
C ASN A 36 -33.62 -13.82 -8.82
N VAL A 37 -33.56 -13.93 -10.13
CA VAL A 37 -32.52 -14.65 -10.87
C VAL A 37 -31.16 -13.93 -10.83
N ALA A 38 -31.11 -12.67 -10.39
CA ALA A 38 -29.82 -11.99 -10.16
C ALA A 38 -28.98 -12.68 -9.07
N ARG A 39 -29.59 -13.39 -8.11
CA ARG A 39 -28.87 -14.09 -7.01
C ARG A 39 -27.77 -15.04 -7.50
N VAL A 40 -27.95 -15.64 -8.68
CA VAL A 40 -27.00 -16.59 -9.28
C VAL A 40 -26.38 -16.07 -10.58
N ALA A 41 -26.43 -14.75 -10.78
CA ALA A 41 -25.67 -14.09 -11.84
C ALA A 41 -24.22 -13.83 -11.40
N ILE A 42 -23.30 -13.80 -12.36
CA ILE A 42 -21.95 -13.29 -12.17
C ILE A 42 -21.98 -11.80 -12.51
N PRO A 43 -21.74 -10.89 -11.54
CA PRO A 43 -21.69 -9.47 -11.83
C PRO A 43 -20.34 -9.08 -12.42
N THR A 44 -20.36 -8.20 -13.42
CA THR A 44 -19.18 -7.55 -14.03
C THR A 44 -19.44 -6.07 -14.23
N SER A 45 -18.39 -5.28 -14.37
CA SER A 45 -18.49 -3.83 -14.52
C SER A 45 -17.44 -3.32 -15.49
N GLN A 46 -17.63 -2.08 -15.95
CA GLN A 46 -16.69 -1.43 -16.86
C GLN A 46 -15.32 -1.18 -16.22
N PHE A 47 -15.32 -0.79 -14.94
CA PHE A 47 -14.13 -0.51 -14.14
C PHE A 47 -14.41 -0.97 -12.72
N MET A 48 -13.42 -1.52 -12.01
CA MET A 48 -13.54 -1.98 -10.63
C MET A 48 -12.60 -1.15 -9.74
N MET A 49 -13.15 -0.45 -8.74
CA MET A 49 -12.41 0.30 -7.71
C MET A 49 -12.52 -0.49 -6.40
N SER A 50 -11.51 -0.55 -5.53
CA SER A 50 -11.56 -1.46 -4.35
C SER A 50 -12.53 -1.05 -3.25
N GLU A 51 -12.99 0.21 -3.24
CA GLU A 51 -14.07 0.62 -2.33
C GLU A 51 -15.43 0.04 -2.74
N ASN A 52 -15.51 -0.57 -3.93
CA ASN A 52 -16.69 -1.23 -4.46
C ASN A 52 -16.57 -2.75 -4.34
N LYS A 53 -17.55 -3.40 -3.71
CA LYS A 53 -17.72 -4.85 -3.84
C LYS A 53 -18.72 -5.13 -4.93
N ILE A 54 -18.26 -5.61 -6.09
CA ILE A 54 -19.15 -5.92 -7.21
C ILE A 54 -20.20 -6.98 -6.87
N SER A 55 -19.90 -7.83 -5.90
CA SER A 55 -20.84 -8.80 -5.34
C SER A 55 -21.98 -8.16 -4.53
N ALA A 56 -21.88 -6.89 -4.13
CA ALA A 56 -22.97 -6.16 -3.47
C ALA A 56 -24.15 -5.90 -4.41
N LEU A 57 -23.96 -5.96 -5.72
CA LEU A 57 -25.07 -5.76 -6.67
C LEU A 57 -26.17 -6.82 -6.50
N ASN A 58 -25.81 -8.05 -6.13
CA ASN A 58 -26.73 -9.19 -6.04
C ASN A 58 -26.47 -10.06 -4.81
N ASP A 59 -26.07 -9.47 -3.67
CA ASP A 59 -25.85 -10.25 -2.45
C ASP A 59 -27.16 -10.68 -1.78
N GLY A 60 -28.30 -10.16 -2.24
CA GLY A 60 -29.64 -10.49 -1.77
C GLY A 60 -30.07 -9.64 -0.58
N PHE A 61 -29.28 -8.63 -0.20
CA PHE A 61 -29.60 -7.70 0.87
C PHE A 61 -30.81 -6.84 0.51
N THR A 62 -31.56 -6.43 1.54
CA THR A 62 -32.65 -5.47 1.41
C THR A 62 -32.25 -4.24 2.21
N PRO A 63 -31.81 -3.15 1.56
CA PRO A 63 -31.37 -1.95 2.26
C PRO A 63 -32.48 -1.32 3.09
N GLU A 64 -32.13 -0.80 4.26
CA GLU A 64 -33.09 -0.07 5.12
C GLU A 64 -33.39 1.33 4.56
N ASN A 65 -32.38 1.98 3.96
CA ASN A 65 -32.45 3.32 3.37
C ASN A 65 -31.26 3.53 2.41
N SER A 66 -31.23 4.62 1.65
CA SER A 66 -30.16 4.90 0.69
C SER A 66 -28.81 5.26 1.32
N PHE A 67 -28.76 5.51 2.63
CA PHE A 67 -27.53 5.72 3.40
C PHE A 67 -27.02 4.44 4.06
N ASP A 68 -27.70 3.31 3.90
CA ASP A 68 -27.32 2.05 4.53
C ASP A 68 -25.88 1.66 4.14
N ARG A 69 -25.06 1.40 5.14
CA ARG A 69 -23.66 0.94 5.03
C ARG A 69 -23.42 -0.31 5.89
N SER A 70 -24.49 -0.97 6.34
CA SER A 70 -24.38 -2.25 7.04
C SER A 70 -23.85 -3.37 6.13
N HIS A 71 -24.01 -3.21 4.82
CA HIS A 71 -23.47 -4.05 3.77
C HIS A 71 -22.67 -3.21 2.77
N ALA A 72 -21.90 -3.88 1.93
CA ALA A 72 -21.13 -3.20 0.89
C ALA A 72 -22.07 -2.60 -0.19
N LEU A 73 -21.53 -1.69 -0.98
CA LEU A 73 -22.23 -1.11 -2.14
C LEU A 73 -21.31 -1.13 -3.36
N TYR A 74 -21.88 -0.78 -4.51
CA TYR A 74 -21.11 -0.57 -5.74
C TYR A 74 -21.29 0.84 -6.29
N ALA A 75 -20.20 1.59 -6.49
CA ALA A 75 -20.23 2.95 -7.03
C ALA A 75 -19.63 3.05 -8.44
N LEU A 76 -20.34 3.73 -9.34
CA LEU A 76 -19.95 3.97 -10.72
C LEU A 76 -19.41 5.39 -10.89
N TRP A 77 -18.23 5.53 -11.48
CA TRP A 77 -17.66 6.81 -11.89
C TRP A 77 -18.10 7.18 -13.31
N ALA A 78 -18.08 8.47 -13.64
CA ALA A 78 -18.00 8.88 -15.04
C ALA A 78 -16.58 8.57 -15.53
N ASP A 79 -16.41 8.20 -16.80
CA ASP A 79 -15.09 7.97 -17.40
C ASP A 79 -14.16 9.16 -17.11
N ARG A 80 -12.99 8.92 -16.51
CA ARG A 80 -12.04 10.00 -16.16
C ARG A 80 -11.47 10.71 -17.40
N SER A 81 -11.57 10.09 -18.58
CA SER A 81 -11.18 10.70 -19.86
C SER A 81 -12.30 11.51 -20.52
N SER A 82 -13.54 11.46 -19.99
CA SER A 82 -14.68 12.23 -20.53
C SER A 82 -15.74 12.52 -19.45
N ILE A 83 -16.03 13.80 -19.22
CA ILE A 83 -16.98 14.27 -18.18
C ILE A 83 -18.45 13.85 -18.44
N GLU A 84 -18.76 13.17 -19.56
CA GLU A 84 -20.14 12.94 -20.03
C GLU A 84 -20.48 11.52 -20.55
N THR A 85 -19.76 10.46 -20.18
CA THR A 85 -20.13 9.09 -20.63
C THR A 85 -20.76 8.23 -19.53
N ALA A 86 -21.78 7.46 -19.93
CA ALA A 86 -22.39 6.43 -19.11
C ALA A 86 -21.35 5.37 -18.76
N SER A 87 -21.41 4.85 -17.53
CA SER A 87 -20.65 3.68 -17.11
C SER A 87 -21.57 2.49 -16.85
N TRP A 88 -21.07 1.27 -16.97
CA TRP A 88 -21.93 0.09 -16.90
C TRP A 88 -21.59 -0.94 -15.81
N VAL A 89 -22.64 -1.57 -15.30
CA VAL A 89 -22.62 -2.85 -14.58
C VAL A 89 -23.45 -3.89 -15.34
N GLN A 90 -23.14 -5.16 -15.15
CA GLN A 90 -23.69 -6.25 -15.95
C GLN A 90 -23.83 -7.51 -15.12
N TYR A 91 -24.87 -8.28 -15.42
CA TYR A 91 -25.03 -9.66 -14.98
C TYR A 91 -24.82 -10.61 -16.14
N GLU A 92 -24.13 -11.72 -15.87
CA GLU A 92 -24.02 -12.86 -16.77
C GLU A 92 -24.55 -14.13 -16.11
N TRP A 93 -25.34 -14.90 -16.86
CA TRP A 93 -25.83 -16.22 -16.45
C TRP A 93 -25.21 -17.30 -17.34
N SER A 94 -25.02 -18.49 -16.78
CA SER A 94 -24.51 -19.66 -17.52
C SER A 94 -25.48 -20.17 -18.58
N GLU A 95 -26.77 -19.90 -18.41
CA GLU A 95 -27.84 -20.28 -19.34
C GLU A 95 -28.74 -19.06 -19.63
N PRO A 96 -29.26 -18.89 -20.86
CA PRO A 96 -30.20 -17.81 -21.16
C PRO A 96 -31.48 -17.90 -20.34
N ILE A 97 -31.84 -16.80 -19.68
CA ILE A 97 -33.04 -16.64 -18.84
C ILE A 97 -34.05 -15.73 -19.53
N ASN A 98 -35.33 -15.91 -19.19
CA ASN A 98 -36.40 -15.01 -19.61
C ASN A 98 -36.65 -14.00 -18.48
N VAL A 99 -36.59 -12.71 -18.77
CA VAL A 99 -36.77 -11.62 -17.79
C VAL A 99 -37.61 -10.49 -18.37
N ASN A 100 -38.36 -9.80 -17.51
CA ASN A 100 -39.17 -8.64 -17.90
C ASN A 100 -39.29 -7.56 -16.81
N ARG A 101 -38.66 -7.77 -15.65
CA ARG A 101 -38.71 -6.85 -14.51
C ARG A 101 -37.37 -6.83 -13.78
N LEU A 102 -36.95 -5.66 -13.35
CA LEU A 102 -35.81 -5.47 -12.45
C LEU A 102 -36.11 -4.39 -11.41
N GLU A 103 -35.31 -4.38 -10.34
CA GLU A 103 -35.35 -3.38 -9.28
C GLU A 103 -33.94 -2.87 -8.99
N VAL A 104 -33.76 -1.56 -8.84
CA VAL A 104 -32.48 -0.96 -8.42
C VAL A 104 -32.67 -0.11 -7.17
N TYR A 105 -31.82 -0.31 -6.18
CA TYR A 105 -31.75 0.52 -4.98
C TYR A 105 -30.51 1.41 -5.06
N TRP A 106 -30.71 2.73 -5.08
CA TRP A 106 -29.61 3.69 -5.20
C TRP A 106 -29.04 4.07 -3.82
N ALA A 107 -27.73 4.25 -3.76
CA ALA A 107 -27.00 4.68 -2.56
C ALA A 107 -26.70 6.18 -2.61
N VAL A 108 -26.59 6.80 -1.44
CA VAL A 108 -26.08 8.17 -1.25
C VAL A 108 -25.23 8.25 0.01
N ASP A 109 -24.24 9.14 0.04
CA ASP A 109 -23.46 9.40 1.25
C ASP A 109 -24.19 10.32 2.23
N HIS A 110 -23.96 10.11 3.53
CA HIS A 110 -24.40 11.06 4.55
C HIS A 110 -23.78 12.44 4.31
N PRO A 111 -24.53 13.53 4.57
CA PRO A 111 -23.94 14.84 4.70
C PRO A 111 -22.92 14.84 5.85
N ARG A 112 -21.65 15.15 5.58
CA ARG A 112 -20.63 15.26 6.64
C ARG A 112 -20.84 16.53 7.46
N PRO A 113 -20.99 16.47 8.80
CA PRO A 113 -20.94 17.65 9.65
C PRO A 113 -19.50 18.17 9.73
N GLY A 114 -19.26 19.42 9.31
CA GLY A 114 -17.93 20.04 9.37
C GLY A 114 -16.95 19.44 8.36
N THR A 115 -16.72 20.15 7.25
CA THR A 115 -15.66 19.78 6.31
C THR A 115 -14.31 20.06 6.94
N LEU A 116 -13.58 19.01 7.34
CA LEU A 116 -12.15 19.12 7.52
C LEU A 116 -11.53 19.60 6.20
N PRO A 117 -10.52 20.47 6.24
CA PRO A 117 -9.77 20.88 5.06
C PRO A 117 -9.35 19.68 4.22
N GLY A 118 -9.43 19.74 2.89
CA GLY A 118 -9.01 18.64 1.99
C GLY A 118 -9.90 17.38 1.98
N SER A 119 -10.97 17.32 2.76
CA SER A 119 -11.89 16.16 2.80
C SER A 119 -13.01 16.21 1.73
N GLY A 120 -13.01 17.22 0.86
CA GLY A 120 -14.06 17.52 -0.13
C GLY A 120 -14.11 16.60 -1.36
N GLY A 121 -13.76 15.32 -1.21
CA GLY A 121 -13.77 14.36 -2.29
C GLY A 121 -15.17 14.13 -2.89
N PRO A 122 -15.26 13.56 -4.11
CA PRO A 122 -16.51 13.19 -4.75
C PRO A 122 -17.37 12.32 -3.84
N ARG A 123 -18.66 12.63 -3.76
CA ARG A 123 -19.65 11.87 -2.98
C ARG A 123 -20.45 10.93 -3.87
N ILE A 124 -20.95 9.87 -3.25
CA ILE A 124 -21.98 9.02 -3.83
C ILE A 124 -23.31 9.78 -3.84
N GLN A 125 -23.94 9.82 -5.00
CA GLN A 125 -25.20 10.48 -5.31
C GLN A 125 -26.07 9.53 -6.15
N PRO A 126 -27.40 9.76 -6.26
CA PRO A 126 -28.18 9.02 -7.23
C PRO A 126 -27.74 9.40 -8.65
N PRO A 127 -27.85 8.51 -9.64
CA PRO A 127 -27.51 8.83 -11.02
C PRO A 127 -28.47 9.85 -11.63
N VAL A 128 -28.03 10.49 -12.72
CA VAL A 128 -28.90 11.33 -13.56
C VAL A 128 -29.94 10.47 -14.27
N SER A 129 -29.52 9.33 -14.81
CA SER A 129 -30.39 8.37 -15.50
C SER A 129 -29.70 7.02 -15.65
N TYR A 130 -30.44 6.00 -16.08
CA TYR A 130 -29.87 4.73 -16.52
C TYR A 130 -30.69 4.11 -17.66
N LYS A 131 -30.06 3.19 -18.39
CA LYS A 131 -30.68 2.36 -19.44
C LYS A 131 -30.45 0.89 -19.15
N ILE A 132 -31.37 0.06 -19.64
CA ILE A 132 -31.30 -1.40 -19.52
C ILE A 132 -31.05 -1.98 -20.92
N LEU A 133 -29.98 -2.75 -21.04
CA LEU A 133 -29.60 -3.43 -22.28
C LEU A 133 -29.54 -4.94 -22.05
N TYR A 134 -29.97 -5.71 -23.03
CA TYR A 134 -29.83 -7.16 -23.01
C TYR A 134 -28.94 -7.64 -24.16
N TRP A 135 -28.25 -8.76 -23.95
CA TRP A 135 -27.46 -9.40 -24.99
C TRP A 135 -28.37 -10.20 -25.92
N ASN A 136 -28.39 -9.85 -27.19
CA ASN A 136 -29.20 -10.55 -28.21
C ASN A 136 -28.47 -11.73 -28.88
N GLY A 137 -27.25 -12.05 -28.42
CA GLY A 137 -26.36 -13.06 -29.01
C GLY A 137 -25.11 -12.47 -29.65
N SER A 138 -25.14 -11.19 -30.07
CA SER A 138 -23.99 -10.52 -30.70
C SER A 138 -23.71 -9.12 -30.18
N ASN A 139 -24.72 -8.40 -29.67
CA ASN A 139 -24.60 -7.04 -29.19
C ASN A 139 -25.50 -6.79 -27.97
N PHE A 140 -25.15 -5.79 -27.16
CA PHE A 140 -26.06 -5.21 -26.18
C PHE A 140 -27.04 -4.27 -26.90
N VAL A 141 -28.33 -4.54 -26.76
CA VAL A 141 -29.41 -3.73 -27.33
C VAL A 141 -30.38 -3.29 -26.23
N PRO A 142 -30.96 -2.06 -26.31
CA PRO A 142 -31.93 -1.61 -25.32
C PRO A 142 -33.15 -2.53 -25.24
N VAL A 143 -33.70 -2.68 -24.03
CA VAL A 143 -35.00 -3.34 -23.84
C VAL A 143 -36.12 -2.49 -24.46
N SER A 144 -37.16 -3.16 -24.99
CA SER A 144 -38.31 -2.48 -25.58
C SER A 144 -39.29 -2.01 -24.50
N GLN A 145 -39.76 -0.76 -24.65
CA GLN A 145 -40.80 -0.13 -23.83
C GLN A 145 -40.58 -0.18 -22.30
N PRO A 146 -39.41 0.25 -21.78
CA PRO A 146 -39.18 0.27 -20.33
C PRO A 146 -40.12 1.27 -19.63
N GLN A 147 -40.76 0.83 -18.55
CA GLN A 147 -41.63 1.63 -17.68
C GLN A 147 -41.10 1.57 -16.25
N GLY A 148 -40.87 2.73 -15.63
CA GLY A 148 -40.40 2.81 -14.23
C GLY A 148 -38.89 3.03 -14.03
N LEU A 149 -38.18 3.62 -15.01
CA LEU A 149 -36.76 3.99 -14.91
C LEU A 149 -36.51 5.13 -13.87
N GLY A 150 -36.73 4.83 -12.59
CA GLY A 150 -36.66 5.79 -11.47
C GLY A 150 -35.29 5.85 -10.79
N VAL A 151 -35.01 7.00 -10.17
CA VAL A 151 -33.80 7.25 -9.35
C VAL A 151 -34.16 7.72 -7.94
N ALA A 152 -35.34 7.33 -7.44
CA ALA A 152 -35.80 7.68 -6.11
C ALA A 152 -34.93 7.04 -5.03
N LEU A 153 -34.68 7.77 -3.95
CA LEU A 153 -33.98 7.29 -2.76
C LEU A 153 -34.95 6.55 -1.82
N ASP A 154 -34.39 5.78 -0.90
CA ASP A 154 -35.09 5.06 0.16
C ASP A 154 -36.15 4.06 -0.36
N THR A 155 -35.96 3.54 -1.57
CA THR A 155 -36.85 2.57 -2.19
C THR A 155 -36.20 1.80 -3.35
N PHE A 156 -36.77 0.63 -3.69
CA PHE A 156 -36.47 -0.08 -4.93
C PHE A 156 -37.16 0.59 -6.11
N ASN A 157 -36.37 1.05 -7.07
CA ASN A 157 -36.87 1.58 -8.34
C ASN A 157 -37.17 0.43 -9.29
N THR A 158 -38.46 0.09 -9.43
CA THR A 158 -38.93 -1.04 -10.23
C THR A 158 -39.11 -0.63 -11.69
N THR A 159 -38.42 -1.30 -12.61
CA THR A 159 -38.62 -1.15 -14.05
C THR A 159 -39.16 -2.45 -14.67
N ALA A 160 -40.25 -2.34 -15.44
CA ALA A 160 -40.78 -3.42 -16.27
C ALA A 160 -40.55 -3.11 -17.77
N PHE A 161 -40.39 -4.13 -18.60
CA PHE A 161 -40.14 -4.01 -20.04
C PHE A 161 -40.69 -5.25 -20.78
N GLU A 162 -40.71 -5.23 -22.12
CA GLU A 162 -41.13 -6.41 -22.90
C GLU A 162 -40.22 -7.62 -22.58
N PRO A 163 -40.77 -8.84 -22.37
CA PRO A 163 -39.97 -10.00 -22.02
C PRO A 163 -38.84 -10.28 -23.01
N VAL A 164 -37.62 -10.44 -22.50
CA VAL A 164 -36.43 -10.78 -23.29
C VAL A 164 -35.83 -12.09 -22.78
N LYS A 165 -35.32 -12.90 -23.72
CA LYS A 165 -34.49 -14.06 -23.42
C LYS A 165 -33.03 -13.68 -23.61
N THR A 166 -32.22 -13.76 -22.56
CA THR A 166 -30.81 -13.33 -22.62
C THR A 166 -29.93 -14.07 -21.62
N SER A 167 -28.64 -14.19 -21.93
CA SER A 167 -27.61 -14.63 -20.99
C SER A 167 -26.86 -13.47 -20.32
N LYS A 168 -27.07 -12.22 -20.76
CA LYS A 168 -26.46 -11.04 -20.15
C LYS A 168 -27.41 -9.86 -20.10
N LEU A 169 -27.45 -9.16 -18.98
CA LEU A 169 -28.22 -7.94 -18.79
C LEU A 169 -27.27 -6.85 -18.29
N ARG A 170 -27.40 -5.62 -18.78
CA ARG A 170 -26.52 -4.49 -18.46
C ARG A 170 -27.33 -3.28 -18.05
N LEU A 171 -26.89 -2.62 -16.98
CA LEU A 171 -27.28 -1.25 -16.65
C LEU A 171 -26.19 -0.30 -17.13
N GLU A 172 -26.54 0.60 -18.06
CA GLU A 172 -25.73 1.77 -18.38
C GLU A 172 -26.23 2.94 -17.55
N VAL A 173 -25.42 3.38 -16.59
CA VAL A 173 -25.75 4.41 -15.60
C VAL A 173 -25.00 5.69 -15.96
N VAL A 174 -25.68 6.82 -15.90
CA VAL A 174 -25.09 8.16 -16.08
C VAL A 174 -24.92 8.80 -14.70
N PRO A 175 -23.70 8.88 -14.14
CA PRO A 175 -23.48 9.55 -12.86
C PRO A 175 -23.73 11.06 -12.96
N GLN A 176 -23.95 11.69 -11.80
CA GLN A 176 -23.96 13.16 -11.75
C GLN A 176 -22.54 13.71 -12.00
N PRO A 177 -22.38 14.89 -12.62
CA PRO A 177 -21.06 15.48 -12.84
C PRO A 177 -20.25 15.58 -11.55
N LYS A 178 -19.01 15.08 -11.57
CA LYS A 178 -18.08 15.04 -10.42
C LYS A 178 -18.53 14.18 -9.24
N HIS A 179 -19.55 13.34 -9.40
CA HIS A 179 -20.08 12.45 -8.37
C HIS A 179 -20.12 11.00 -8.85
N MET A 180 -20.13 10.08 -7.91
CA MET A 180 -20.32 8.66 -8.20
C MET A 180 -21.81 8.30 -8.12
N ALA A 181 -22.26 7.36 -8.94
CA ALA A 181 -23.59 6.76 -8.83
C ALA A 181 -23.52 5.45 -8.03
N GLY A 182 -24.09 5.40 -6.84
CA GLY A 182 -24.05 4.23 -5.95
C GLY A 182 -25.26 3.30 -6.12
N ILE A 183 -25.03 1.99 -6.13
CA ILE A 183 -26.06 0.93 -6.12
C ILE A 183 -25.86 0.10 -4.85
N LEU A 184 -26.93 -0.05 -4.07
CA LEU A 184 -26.96 -0.93 -2.89
C LEU A 184 -27.41 -2.35 -3.23
N GLU A 185 -28.32 -2.50 -4.18
CA GLU A 185 -28.84 -3.81 -4.62
C GLU A 185 -29.48 -3.65 -6.02
N TRP A 186 -29.30 -4.64 -6.88
CA TRP A 186 -29.91 -4.75 -8.21
C TRP A 186 -30.49 -6.15 -8.43
N ARG A 187 -31.82 -6.23 -8.46
CA ARG A 187 -32.59 -7.48 -8.61
C ARG A 187 -33.13 -7.62 -10.01
N VAL A 188 -33.19 -8.85 -10.51
CA VAL A 188 -33.76 -9.19 -11.82
C VAL A 188 -34.70 -10.36 -11.65
N PHE A 189 -35.93 -10.24 -12.16
CA PHE A 189 -36.97 -11.25 -11.96
C PHE A 189 -37.25 -12.02 -13.24
N ASN A 190 -37.44 -13.33 -13.11
CA ASN A 190 -37.78 -14.18 -14.23
C ASN A 190 -39.20 -13.91 -14.76
N TYR A 191 -39.38 -14.23 -16.04
CA TYR A 191 -40.68 -14.30 -16.69
C TYR A 191 -40.87 -15.70 -17.29
N GLY A 192 -41.82 -16.48 -16.75
CA GLY A 192 -42.04 -17.86 -17.17
C GLY A 192 -41.01 -18.83 -16.58
N SER A 193 -40.76 -19.95 -17.25
CA SER A 193 -39.89 -21.02 -16.73
C SER A 193 -38.42 -20.60 -16.66
N ILE A 194 -37.75 -21.03 -15.59
CA ILE A 194 -36.32 -20.81 -15.35
C ILE A 194 -35.58 -22.10 -15.68
N PRO A 195 -34.47 -22.07 -16.44
CA PRO A 195 -33.60 -23.22 -16.56
C PRO A 195 -32.98 -23.59 -15.19
N ALA A 196 -32.41 -24.79 -15.07
CA ALA A 196 -31.67 -25.18 -13.88
C ALA A 196 -30.35 -24.38 -13.81
N LEU A 197 -30.39 -23.22 -13.14
CA LEU A 197 -29.24 -22.36 -12.91
C LEU A 197 -28.37 -22.93 -11.77
N PRO A 198 -27.06 -23.14 -11.97
CA PRO A 198 -26.17 -23.62 -10.92
C PRO A 198 -25.99 -22.55 -9.82
N PRO A 199 -25.62 -22.95 -8.59
CA PRO A 199 -25.25 -22.00 -7.55
C PRO A 199 -23.96 -21.25 -7.91
N VAL A 200 -23.85 -20.02 -7.42
CA VAL A 200 -22.59 -19.26 -7.46
C VAL A 200 -21.78 -19.65 -6.24
N VAL A 201 -20.56 -20.12 -6.47
CA VAL A 201 -19.61 -20.50 -5.42
C VAL A 201 -18.45 -19.51 -5.43
N ASP A 202 -18.11 -19.01 -4.25
CA ASP A 202 -16.91 -18.24 -3.99
C ASP A 202 -16.11 -18.98 -2.90
N ALA A 203 -14.91 -19.44 -3.24
CA ALA A 203 -14.02 -20.14 -2.31
C ALA A 203 -13.12 -19.15 -1.53
N GLY A 204 -13.21 -17.86 -1.80
CA GLY A 204 -12.31 -16.83 -1.28
C GLY A 204 -11.00 -16.74 -2.06
N VAL A 205 -9.97 -16.16 -1.43
CA VAL A 205 -8.73 -15.76 -2.10
C VAL A 205 -7.61 -16.80 -1.98
N ASP A 206 -6.67 -16.82 -2.91
CA ASP A 206 -5.44 -17.60 -2.71
C ASP A 206 -4.65 -17.07 -1.50
N ARG A 207 -3.85 -17.92 -0.85
CA ARG A 207 -3.11 -17.54 0.36
C ARG A 207 -1.85 -18.36 0.60
N SER A 208 -0.93 -17.79 1.37
CA SER A 208 0.18 -18.52 1.96
C SER A 208 -0.04 -18.65 3.46
N VAL A 209 0.36 -19.76 4.06
CA VAL A 209 0.27 -19.98 5.52
C VAL A 209 1.54 -20.64 6.03
N VAL A 210 1.82 -20.51 7.32
CA VAL A 210 2.94 -21.24 7.93
C VAL A 210 2.50 -22.60 8.44
N SER A 211 3.44 -23.53 8.47
CA SER A 211 3.25 -24.85 9.09
C SER A 211 2.80 -24.69 10.54
N ASP A 212 1.93 -25.60 10.99
CA ASP A 212 1.26 -25.59 12.30
C ASP A 212 0.31 -24.39 12.55
N GLY A 213 0.19 -23.45 11.60
CA GLY A 213 -0.84 -22.41 11.62
C GLY A 213 -2.20 -22.90 11.12
N GLN A 214 -3.26 -22.20 11.51
CA GLN A 214 -4.59 -22.38 10.93
C GLN A 214 -4.76 -21.45 9.72
N THR A 215 -5.53 -21.91 8.74
CA THR A 215 -6.10 -21.02 7.71
C THR A 215 -7.60 -20.90 7.92
N TYR A 216 -8.12 -19.67 7.81
CA TYR A 216 -9.53 -19.36 7.93
C TYR A 216 -10.17 -19.35 6.54
N LEU A 217 -11.08 -20.28 6.30
CA LEU A 217 -11.83 -20.40 5.06
C LEU A 217 -13.17 -19.70 5.23
N SER A 218 -13.42 -18.66 4.43
CA SER A 218 -14.67 -17.91 4.41
C SER A 218 -15.31 -18.01 3.03
N GLY A 219 -15.76 -19.20 2.67
CA GLY A 219 -16.46 -19.44 1.42
C GLY A 219 -17.90 -18.91 1.45
N LYS A 220 -18.44 -18.58 0.27
CA LYS A 220 -19.84 -18.22 0.06
C LYS A 220 -20.45 -19.11 -1.01
N VAL A 221 -21.67 -19.59 -0.78
CA VAL A 221 -22.44 -20.30 -1.80
C VAL A 221 -23.82 -19.69 -1.86
N THR A 222 -24.21 -19.23 -3.04
CA THR A 222 -25.52 -18.64 -3.31
C THR A 222 -26.29 -19.55 -4.24
N TRP A 223 -27.41 -20.09 -3.76
CA TRP A 223 -28.39 -20.79 -4.60
C TRP A 223 -29.48 -19.83 -5.05
N LEU A 224 -30.18 -20.17 -6.14
CA LEU A 224 -31.33 -19.39 -6.60
C LEU A 224 -32.42 -19.34 -5.52
N GLU A 225 -32.65 -20.47 -4.86
CA GLU A 225 -33.61 -20.63 -3.78
C GLU A 225 -32.97 -21.33 -2.58
N ASP A 226 -33.40 -20.96 -1.38
CA ASP A 226 -32.94 -21.58 -0.14
C ASP A 226 -33.74 -22.87 0.07
N SER A 227 -33.05 -24.01 0.14
CA SER A 227 -33.67 -25.33 0.25
C SER A 227 -32.94 -26.19 1.27
N GLN A 228 -33.67 -27.06 1.95
CA GLN A 228 -33.09 -28.10 2.82
C GLN A 228 -32.23 -29.12 2.07
N GLN A 229 -32.18 -29.09 0.74
CA GLN A 229 -31.29 -29.91 -0.08
C GLN A 229 -29.96 -29.22 -0.40
N ASN A 230 -29.84 -27.91 -0.16
CA ASN A 230 -28.61 -27.16 -0.41
C ASN A 230 -27.50 -27.64 0.53
N ARG A 231 -26.39 -28.11 -0.04
CA ARG A 231 -25.22 -28.60 0.68
C ARG A 231 -23.96 -27.99 0.08
N SER A 232 -23.02 -27.59 0.92
CA SER A 232 -21.67 -27.26 0.50
C SER A 232 -20.64 -28.09 1.25
N ARG A 233 -19.46 -28.27 0.66
CA ARG A 233 -18.38 -29.02 1.29
C ARG A 233 -17.01 -28.55 0.81
N TRP A 234 -16.09 -28.36 1.75
CA TRP A 234 -14.67 -28.19 1.49
C TRP A 234 -13.99 -29.54 1.26
N VAL A 235 -13.18 -29.61 0.20
CA VAL A 235 -12.38 -30.78 -0.15
C VAL A 235 -10.97 -30.36 -0.56
N LYS A 236 -9.97 -31.16 -0.18
CA LYS A 236 -8.63 -31.08 -0.76
C LYS A 236 -8.65 -31.82 -2.10
N THR A 237 -8.32 -31.13 -3.19
CA THR A 237 -8.23 -31.74 -4.53
C THR A 237 -6.79 -32.08 -4.92
N ALA A 238 -5.80 -31.34 -4.42
CA ALA A 238 -4.38 -31.60 -4.63
C ALA A 238 -3.52 -31.17 -3.43
N GLY A 239 -2.32 -31.72 -3.31
CA GLY A 239 -1.28 -31.30 -2.36
C GLY A 239 -0.55 -32.44 -1.66
N PRO A 240 0.60 -32.18 -1.02
CA PRO A 240 1.53 -33.22 -0.54
C PRO A 240 1.09 -33.92 0.75
N GLY A 241 0.34 -33.26 1.63
CA GLY A 241 -0.07 -33.79 2.94
C GLY A 241 -1.59 -33.92 3.11
N ALA A 242 -2.03 -34.32 4.30
CA ALA A 242 -3.46 -34.29 4.67
C ALA A 242 -3.91 -32.86 5.01
N VAL A 243 -5.20 -32.58 4.78
CA VAL A 243 -5.86 -31.34 5.18
C VAL A 243 -6.97 -31.70 6.18
N ALA A 244 -6.89 -31.15 7.38
CA ALA A 244 -7.91 -31.31 8.41
C ALA A 244 -8.80 -30.07 8.45
N PHE A 245 -10.07 -30.21 8.08
CA PHE A 245 -11.07 -29.15 8.20
C PHE A 245 -11.80 -29.26 9.54
N ALA A 246 -11.95 -28.15 10.27
CA ALA A 246 -12.72 -28.14 11.52
C ALA A 246 -14.20 -28.51 11.28
N ALA A 247 -14.80 -27.99 10.20
CA ALA A 247 -16.15 -28.31 9.75
C ALA A 247 -16.22 -28.34 8.21
N ALA A 248 -15.87 -29.46 7.59
CA ALA A 248 -15.81 -29.57 6.13
C ALA A 248 -17.14 -29.25 5.41
N ASN A 249 -18.29 -29.42 6.06
CA ASN A 249 -19.61 -29.13 5.46
C ASN A 249 -20.11 -27.71 5.75
N ALA A 250 -19.30 -26.87 6.42
CA ALA A 250 -19.60 -25.46 6.63
C ALA A 250 -18.77 -24.61 5.65
N PRO A 251 -19.38 -23.67 4.92
CA PRO A 251 -18.64 -22.82 3.99
C PRO A 251 -17.64 -21.90 4.72
N ILE A 252 -17.93 -21.56 5.98
CA ILE A 252 -17.03 -20.87 6.91
C ILE A 252 -16.46 -21.91 7.90
N THR A 253 -15.14 -22.14 7.87
CA THR A 253 -14.43 -23.13 8.70
C THR A 253 -12.95 -22.77 8.79
N THR A 254 -12.18 -23.47 9.62
CA THR A 254 -10.70 -23.47 9.54
C THR A 254 -10.17 -24.75 8.93
N ALA A 255 -8.92 -24.71 8.47
CA ALA A 255 -8.17 -25.88 8.01
C ALA A 255 -6.70 -25.86 8.46
N ASN A 256 -6.12 -27.05 8.64
CA ASN A 256 -4.70 -27.27 8.93
C ASN A 256 -4.09 -28.27 7.95
N PHE A 257 -2.76 -28.19 7.79
CA PHE A 257 -2.00 -28.97 6.82
C PHE A 257 -0.94 -29.82 7.51
N SER A 258 -0.78 -31.08 7.07
CA SER A 258 0.17 -32.00 7.69
C SER A 258 1.61 -31.90 7.14
N ALA A 259 1.83 -31.11 6.09
CA ALA A 259 3.13 -30.96 5.44
C ALA A 259 3.23 -29.63 4.67
N PRO A 260 4.43 -29.02 4.58
CA PRO A 260 4.69 -27.89 3.67
C PRO A 260 4.44 -28.24 2.20
N GLY A 261 4.16 -27.22 1.39
CA GLY A 261 3.99 -27.29 -0.07
C GLY A 261 2.67 -26.73 -0.57
N ASP A 262 2.41 -26.89 -1.87
CA ASP A 262 1.23 -26.33 -2.55
C ASP A 262 0.01 -27.25 -2.44
N TYR A 263 -1.12 -26.69 -2.06
CA TYR A 263 -2.42 -27.35 -1.96
C TYR A 263 -3.47 -26.65 -2.82
N ILE A 264 -4.45 -27.42 -3.27
CA ILE A 264 -5.67 -26.88 -3.88
C ILE A 264 -6.86 -27.32 -3.02
N LEU A 265 -7.60 -26.36 -2.48
CA LEU A 265 -8.81 -26.59 -1.71
C LEU A 265 -10.00 -26.10 -2.51
N ALA A 266 -11.01 -26.95 -2.70
CA ALA A 266 -12.23 -26.62 -3.41
C ALA A 266 -13.43 -26.53 -2.48
N LEU A 267 -14.30 -25.56 -2.74
CA LEU A 267 -15.64 -25.50 -2.18
C LEU A 267 -16.62 -26.07 -3.20
N GLU A 268 -17.24 -27.19 -2.85
CA GLU A 268 -18.26 -27.86 -3.66
C GLU A 268 -19.65 -27.42 -3.20
N ALA A 269 -20.62 -27.39 -4.12
CA ALA A 269 -22.01 -27.06 -3.85
C ALA A 269 -22.96 -27.98 -4.61
N SER A 270 -24.02 -28.43 -3.94
CA SER A 270 -25.09 -29.23 -4.56
C SER A 270 -25.76 -28.45 -5.69
N GLY A 271 -25.95 -29.11 -6.84
CA GLY A 271 -26.54 -28.49 -8.03
C GLY A 271 -25.54 -27.76 -8.93
N SER A 272 -24.27 -27.64 -8.53
CA SER A 272 -23.20 -27.17 -9.43
C SER A 272 -22.94 -28.18 -10.54
N LYS A 273 -22.83 -27.69 -11.79
CA LYS A 273 -22.42 -28.49 -12.96
C LYS A 273 -20.98 -28.23 -13.37
N ASP A 274 -20.37 -27.19 -12.82
CA ASP A 274 -19.03 -26.73 -13.16
C ASP A 274 -17.97 -27.34 -12.24
N LYS A 275 -16.70 -27.23 -12.66
CA LYS A 275 -15.57 -27.57 -11.79
C LYS A 275 -15.68 -26.79 -10.46
N PRO A 276 -15.43 -27.43 -9.31
CA PRO A 276 -15.46 -26.76 -8.03
C PRO A 276 -14.57 -25.51 -8.02
N ARG A 277 -15.06 -24.43 -7.43
CA ARG A 277 -14.25 -23.23 -7.23
C ARG A 277 -13.23 -23.52 -6.15
N ALA A 278 -11.98 -23.17 -6.42
CA ALA A 278 -10.86 -23.56 -5.59
C ALA A 278 -9.95 -22.38 -5.29
N ILE A 279 -9.23 -22.52 -4.18
CA ILE A 279 -8.14 -21.64 -3.77
C ILE A 279 -6.84 -22.44 -3.78
N ASN A 280 -5.76 -21.75 -4.13
CA ASN A 280 -4.40 -22.24 -3.92
C ASN A 280 -3.93 -21.84 -2.52
N VAL A 281 -3.40 -22.81 -1.79
CA VAL A 281 -2.78 -22.57 -0.48
C VAL A 281 -1.33 -23.02 -0.52
N HIS A 282 -0.40 -22.10 -0.33
CA HIS A 282 1.02 -22.41 -0.18
C HIS A 282 1.37 -22.53 1.31
N VAL A 283 1.79 -23.71 1.76
CA VAL A 283 2.19 -23.93 3.15
C VAL A 283 3.71 -23.81 3.24
N GLU A 284 4.18 -22.71 3.83
CA GLU A 284 5.59 -22.48 4.11
C GLU A 284 6.02 -23.16 5.42
N PRO A 285 7.30 -23.57 5.54
CA PRO A 285 7.87 -23.90 6.85
C PRO A 285 7.70 -22.73 7.82
N ALA A 286 7.45 -23.06 9.09
CA ALA A 286 7.44 -22.07 10.16
C ALA A 286 8.78 -21.32 10.24
N PRO A 287 8.79 -20.01 10.56
CA PRO A 287 10.02 -19.28 10.84
C PRO A 287 10.74 -19.88 12.07
N PRO A 288 12.06 -19.64 12.20
CA PRO A 288 12.80 -19.94 13.43
C PRO A 288 12.09 -19.39 14.67
N ALA A 289 12.25 -20.08 15.81
CA ALA A 289 11.63 -19.66 17.08
C ALA A 289 12.19 -18.32 17.57
N ASP A 290 13.50 -18.11 17.43
CA ASP A 290 14.16 -16.85 17.75
C ASP A 290 14.20 -15.95 16.51
N ARG A 291 13.73 -14.70 16.64
CA ARG A 291 13.99 -13.65 15.65
C ARG A 291 15.44 -13.18 15.71
N LEU A 292 15.88 -12.49 14.67
CA LEU A 292 17.12 -11.71 14.71
C LEU A 292 16.94 -10.48 15.61
N ASP A 293 18.05 -10.02 16.16
CA ASP A 293 18.17 -8.79 16.94
C ASP A 293 18.56 -7.60 16.06
N VAL A 294 18.05 -6.44 16.44
CA VAL A 294 18.26 -5.20 15.71
C VAL A 294 19.66 -4.64 15.95
N VAL A 295 20.23 -4.02 14.93
CA VAL A 295 21.37 -3.10 15.11
C VAL A 295 20.81 -1.69 15.13
N TYR A 296 20.73 -1.09 16.33
CA TYR A 296 20.28 0.28 16.48
C TYR A 296 21.18 1.25 15.73
N THR A 297 20.59 2.20 15.01
CA THR A 297 21.34 3.33 14.44
C THR A 297 22.00 4.12 15.57
N ARG A 298 23.33 4.16 15.51
CA ARG A 298 24.24 4.98 16.32
C ARG A 298 25.18 5.73 15.38
N LYS A 299 26.10 6.53 15.92
CA LYS A 299 27.08 7.26 15.12
C LYS A 299 27.81 6.35 14.11
N TYR A 300 27.91 6.80 12.87
CA TYR A 300 28.51 6.06 11.77
C TYR A 300 29.05 6.97 10.67
N ALA A 301 29.99 6.46 9.87
CA ALA A 301 30.50 7.18 8.70
C ALA A 301 30.04 6.53 7.39
N ILE A 302 29.87 7.35 6.36
CA ILE A 302 29.52 6.92 5.00
C ILE A 302 30.67 7.32 4.07
N ASP A 303 31.37 6.31 3.54
CA ASP A 303 32.55 6.51 2.71
C ASP A 303 32.23 6.47 1.20
N GLY A 304 31.15 5.77 0.80
CA GLY A 304 30.87 5.41 -0.59
C GLY A 304 29.98 6.37 -1.40
N GLY A 305 30.18 6.40 -2.73
CA GLY A 305 29.58 7.31 -3.72
C GLY A 305 28.12 7.71 -3.52
N LEU A 306 27.16 6.96 -4.08
CA LEU A 306 25.74 7.36 -4.13
C LEU A 306 25.19 7.72 -2.74
N TRP A 307 25.37 6.85 -1.74
CA TRP A 307 24.81 7.07 -0.40
C TRP A 307 25.39 8.29 0.31
N LYS A 308 26.68 8.61 0.12
CA LYS A 308 27.28 9.80 0.70
C LYS A 308 26.65 11.07 0.13
N GLU A 309 26.51 11.15 -1.19
CA GLU A 309 25.90 12.32 -1.86
C GLU A 309 24.42 12.47 -1.47
N ARG A 310 23.66 11.36 -1.45
CA ARG A 310 22.24 11.39 -1.04
C ARG A 310 22.08 11.75 0.44
N ALA A 311 22.91 11.19 1.32
CA ALA A 311 22.87 11.55 2.73
C ALA A 311 23.24 13.01 2.95
N LYS A 312 24.26 13.53 2.25
CA LYS A 312 24.64 14.94 2.30
C LYS A 312 23.45 15.82 1.95
N VAL A 313 22.83 15.63 0.78
CA VAL A 313 21.67 16.42 0.33
C VAL A 313 20.50 16.37 1.32
N LEU A 314 20.21 15.21 1.90
CA LEU A 314 19.18 15.11 2.93
C LEU A 314 19.53 15.95 4.18
N ILE A 315 20.79 15.93 4.59
CA ILE A 315 21.27 16.65 5.78
C ILE A 315 21.38 18.15 5.53
N THR A 316 21.92 18.58 4.38
CA THR A 316 22.26 19.97 4.11
C THR A 316 21.10 20.79 3.55
N ASP A 317 20.16 20.14 2.86
CA ASP A 317 19.09 20.83 2.13
C ASP A 317 17.71 20.39 2.62
N TRP A 318 17.40 19.09 2.54
CA TRP A 318 16.03 18.61 2.75
C TRP A 318 15.55 18.71 4.20
N ILE A 319 16.34 18.26 5.18
CA ILE A 319 15.97 18.36 6.61
C ILE A 319 15.87 19.83 7.05
N PRO A 320 16.83 20.73 6.73
CA PRO A 320 16.67 22.16 6.98
C PRO A 320 15.41 22.77 6.35
N HIS A 321 15.05 22.36 5.13
CA HIS A 321 13.78 22.75 4.50
C HIS A 321 12.56 22.26 5.29
N CYS A 322 12.56 21.00 5.74
CA CYS A 322 11.49 20.46 6.59
C CYS A 322 11.35 21.24 7.91
N ILE A 323 12.46 21.63 8.54
CA ILE A 323 12.48 22.48 9.74
C ILE A 323 11.80 23.82 9.41
N ALA A 324 12.25 24.51 8.36
CA ALA A 324 11.70 25.81 7.97
C ALA A 324 10.19 25.73 7.70
N MET A 325 9.72 24.67 7.04
CA MET A 325 8.31 24.46 6.75
C MET A 325 7.48 24.16 8.00
N CYS A 326 8.01 23.40 8.96
CA CYS A 326 7.36 23.16 10.26
C CYS A 326 7.30 24.41 11.15
N GLU A 327 8.13 25.43 10.89
CA GLU A 327 8.17 26.70 11.65
C GLU A 327 7.36 27.82 11.03
N ARG A 328 6.77 27.58 9.87
CA ARG A 328 5.91 28.57 9.21
C ARG A 328 4.73 28.93 10.10
N THR A 329 4.55 30.24 10.28
CA THR A 329 3.40 30.81 11.00
C THR A 329 2.35 31.37 10.05
N ASP A 330 2.70 31.52 8.76
CA ASP A 330 1.89 32.05 7.67
C ASP A 330 1.05 30.97 6.95
N ILE A 331 0.73 29.89 7.66
CA ILE A 331 -0.12 28.82 7.14
C ILE A 331 -1.57 29.32 7.11
N ALA A 332 -2.14 29.39 5.92
CA ALA A 332 -3.54 29.77 5.76
C ALA A 332 -4.44 28.79 6.52
N PRO A 333 -5.51 29.28 7.18
CA PRO A 333 -6.53 28.39 7.74
C PRO A 333 -7.00 27.42 6.68
N MET A 334 -7.12 26.15 7.03
CA MET A 334 -7.64 25.12 6.13
C MET A 334 -6.77 24.78 4.90
N ARG A 335 -5.45 25.05 4.91
CA ARG A 335 -4.57 24.54 3.84
C ARG A 335 -4.23 23.05 3.99
N GLY A 336 -4.22 22.52 5.21
CA GLY A 336 -3.98 21.10 5.52
C GLY A 336 -2.64 20.86 6.23
N ASP A 337 -1.62 21.65 5.92
CA ASP A 337 -0.36 21.64 6.65
C ASP A 337 -0.47 22.41 7.98
N GLY A 338 0.52 22.20 8.84
CA GLY A 338 0.58 22.63 10.23
C GLY A 338 2.01 22.44 10.74
N GLY A 339 2.30 22.88 11.96
CA GLY A 339 3.68 22.93 12.41
C GLY A 339 3.85 22.87 13.92
N ILE A 340 5.02 23.34 14.35
CA ILE A 340 5.41 23.37 15.76
C ILE A 340 4.50 24.30 16.60
N ASP A 341 3.80 25.22 15.95
CA ASP A 341 2.86 26.16 16.58
C ASP A 341 1.68 25.46 17.28
N ASN A 342 1.20 24.34 16.74
CA ASN A 342 0.16 23.54 17.40
C ASN A 342 0.59 23.04 18.79
N PHE A 343 1.88 22.70 18.97
CA PHE A 343 2.41 22.32 20.29
C PHE A 343 2.49 23.52 21.24
N ILE A 344 2.87 24.70 20.73
CA ILE A 344 2.90 25.94 21.52
C ILE A 344 1.48 26.25 22.04
N GLU A 345 0.47 26.19 21.17
CA GLU A 345 -0.91 26.45 21.57
C GLU A 345 -1.43 25.37 22.52
N ALA A 346 -1.09 24.09 22.31
CA ALA A 346 -1.46 23.01 23.23
C ALA A 346 -0.84 23.19 24.63
N GLY A 347 0.42 23.65 24.70
CA GLY A 347 1.07 23.97 25.98
C GLY A 347 0.37 25.12 26.72
N LYS A 348 -0.05 26.17 26.01
CA LYS A 348 -0.89 27.25 26.59
C LYS A 348 -2.20 26.71 27.12
N ALA A 349 -2.89 25.87 26.34
CA ALA A 349 -4.14 25.24 26.74
C ALA A 349 -3.98 24.40 28.02
N ASN A 350 -2.91 23.59 28.11
CA ASN A 350 -2.59 22.80 29.31
C ASN A 350 -2.37 23.65 30.57
N ARG A 351 -1.86 24.88 30.41
CA ARG A 351 -1.67 25.85 31.52
C ARG A 351 -2.91 26.70 31.81
N GLY A 352 -4.00 26.55 31.05
CA GLY A 352 -5.21 27.37 31.17
C GLY A 352 -5.04 28.80 30.64
N GLU A 353 -4.04 29.03 29.78
CA GLU A 353 -3.80 30.31 29.13
C GLU A 353 -4.68 30.47 27.86
N PRO A 354 -4.96 31.71 27.41
CA PRO A 354 -5.56 31.93 26.10
C PRO A 354 -4.72 31.29 24.99
N HIS A 355 -5.36 30.50 24.14
CA HIS A 355 -4.71 29.74 23.08
C HIS A 355 -5.47 29.84 21.75
N GLY A 356 -4.77 29.56 20.65
CA GLY A 356 -5.31 29.42 19.31
C GLY A 356 -5.93 28.03 19.07
N GLN A 357 -6.54 27.87 17.89
CA GLN A 357 -7.02 26.57 17.42
C GLN A 357 -5.90 25.78 16.74
N HIS A 358 -6.07 24.46 16.66
CA HIS A 358 -5.21 23.59 15.88
C HIS A 358 -5.21 23.97 14.40
N LYS A 359 -4.03 24.01 13.78
CA LYS A 359 -3.84 24.29 12.35
C LYS A 359 -3.54 23.02 11.55
N GLY A 360 -4.12 22.97 10.35
CA GLY A 360 -3.97 21.86 9.42
C GLY A 360 -4.83 20.65 9.78
N TYR A 361 -4.48 19.50 9.21
CA TYR A 361 -5.10 18.22 9.55
C TYR A 361 -4.88 17.86 11.02
N VAL A 362 -5.76 17.03 11.57
CA VAL A 362 -5.67 16.51 12.96
C VAL A 362 -4.38 15.73 13.23
N PHE A 363 -3.73 15.23 12.19
CA PHE A 363 -2.44 14.52 12.24
C PHE A 363 -1.25 15.43 11.88
N SER A 364 -1.42 16.75 11.83
CA SER A 364 -0.37 17.66 11.37
C SER A 364 0.90 17.68 12.22
N ASN A 365 0.86 17.13 13.42
CA ASN A 365 2.05 17.01 14.25
C ASN A 365 2.86 15.72 14.03
N ALA A 366 2.36 14.79 13.21
CA ALA A 366 3.13 13.61 12.80
C ALA A 366 4.43 14.00 12.07
N TRP A 367 4.38 14.93 11.10
CA TRP A 367 5.59 15.34 10.37
C TRP A 367 6.56 16.18 11.20
N VAL A 368 6.10 16.82 12.29
CA VAL A 368 7.00 17.44 13.28
C VAL A 368 7.80 16.34 13.99
N HIS A 369 7.15 15.28 14.48
CA HIS A 369 7.83 14.14 15.11
C HIS A 369 8.76 13.40 14.15
N GLN A 370 8.35 13.18 12.89
CA GLN A 370 9.23 12.61 11.86
C GLN A 370 10.44 13.51 11.57
N THR A 371 10.28 14.84 11.61
CA THR A 371 11.39 15.79 11.43
C THR A 371 12.33 15.75 12.63
N VAL A 372 11.81 15.63 13.87
CA VAL A 372 12.63 15.37 15.08
C VAL A 372 13.43 14.09 14.94
N GLU A 373 12.79 13.00 14.51
CA GLU A 373 13.46 11.71 14.26
C GLU A 373 14.55 11.84 13.19
N SER A 374 14.24 12.51 12.07
CA SER A 374 15.19 12.76 10.98
C SER A 374 16.41 13.57 11.44
N MET A 375 16.20 14.62 12.24
CA MET A 375 17.28 15.39 12.85
C MET A 375 18.13 14.50 13.77
N CYS A 376 17.51 13.66 14.58
CA CYS A 376 18.25 12.76 15.47
C CYS A 376 19.16 11.80 14.68
N ILE A 377 18.65 11.22 13.60
CA ILE A 377 19.38 10.28 12.74
C ILE A 377 20.48 11.01 11.94
N ALA A 378 20.18 12.18 11.38
CA ALA A 378 21.16 13.00 10.66
C ALA A 378 22.36 13.40 11.53
N LEU A 379 22.14 13.65 12.83
CA LEU A 379 23.19 13.95 13.80
C LEU A 379 24.08 12.76 14.16
N MET A 380 23.68 11.54 13.79
CA MET A 380 24.49 10.33 13.91
C MET A 380 25.37 10.08 12.67
N VAL A 381 25.19 10.82 11.58
CA VAL A 381 26.09 10.73 10.41
C VAL A 381 27.36 11.53 10.69
N GLU A 382 28.53 10.91 10.57
CA GLU A 382 29.80 11.63 10.72
C GLU A 382 30.00 12.61 9.55
N PRO A 383 30.30 13.90 9.82
CA PRO A 383 30.49 14.89 8.76
C PRO A 383 31.77 14.68 7.95
N GLN A 384 32.75 13.94 8.49
CA GLN A 384 34.02 13.62 7.83
C GLN A 384 34.75 14.85 7.27
N GLY A 385 34.66 15.99 7.98
CA GLY A 385 35.27 17.26 7.60
C GLY A 385 34.45 18.10 6.61
N ASP A 386 33.27 17.67 6.18
CA ASP A 386 32.37 18.46 5.33
C ASP A 386 31.72 19.60 6.14
N ALA A 387 32.08 20.84 5.80
CA ALA A 387 31.63 22.03 6.50
C ALA A 387 30.12 22.31 6.36
N GLU A 388 29.50 21.87 5.27
CA GLU A 388 28.06 22.07 5.04
C GLU A 388 27.26 21.12 5.93
N ILE A 389 27.70 19.86 6.04
CA ILE A 389 27.12 18.89 6.96
C ILE A 389 27.26 19.38 8.41
N VAL A 390 28.43 19.86 8.82
CA VAL A 390 28.65 20.40 10.18
C VAL A 390 27.66 21.55 10.46
N LYS A 391 27.56 22.52 9.55
CA LYS A 391 26.65 23.66 9.71
C LYS A 391 25.18 23.22 9.81
N ALA A 392 24.75 22.28 8.99
CA ALA A 392 23.40 21.76 9.02
C ALA A 392 23.12 20.99 10.34
N GLN A 393 24.09 20.20 10.81
CA GLN A 393 23.99 19.50 12.09
C GLN A 393 23.94 20.48 13.28
N GLU A 394 24.66 21.59 13.25
CA GLU A 394 24.54 22.65 14.27
C GLU A 394 23.13 23.25 14.32
N LEU A 395 22.53 23.53 13.15
CA LEU A 395 21.13 23.96 13.05
C LEU A 395 20.18 22.91 13.66
N MET A 396 20.38 21.63 13.37
CA MET A 396 19.54 20.55 13.89
C MET A 396 19.65 20.43 15.41
N ARG A 397 20.85 20.52 15.99
CA ARG A 397 21.05 20.52 17.46
C ARG A 397 20.32 21.70 18.11
N ALA A 398 20.51 22.91 17.56
CA ALA A 398 19.84 24.11 18.07
C ALA A 398 18.31 24.01 17.95
N THR A 399 17.82 23.38 16.88
CA THR A 399 16.39 23.15 16.66
C THR A 399 15.83 22.14 17.66
N LEU A 400 16.51 21.00 17.87
CA LEU A 400 16.09 20.00 18.87
C LEU A 400 16.01 20.60 20.27
N GLU A 401 17.03 21.36 20.70
CA GLU A 401 17.00 22.03 22.02
C GLU A 401 15.83 22.99 22.18
N ARG A 402 15.36 23.61 21.10
CA ARG A 402 14.20 24.51 21.12
C ARG A 402 12.87 23.77 21.03
N TRP A 403 12.77 22.75 20.18
CA TRP A 403 11.53 22.03 19.90
C TRP A 403 11.17 21.04 21.01
N ILE A 404 12.14 20.35 21.61
CA ILE A 404 11.86 19.34 22.64
C ILE A 404 11.05 19.93 23.80
N PRO A 405 11.46 21.06 24.44
CA PRO A 405 10.64 21.68 25.49
C PRO A 405 9.23 22.05 25.03
N ILE A 406 9.08 22.56 23.79
CA ILE A 406 7.76 22.93 23.23
C ILE A 406 6.85 21.70 23.10
N ILE A 407 7.40 20.57 22.62
CA ILE A 407 6.66 19.32 22.49
C ILE A 407 6.27 18.78 23.88
N LEU A 408 7.18 18.84 24.85
CA LEU A 408 6.94 18.36 26.21
C LEU A 408 5.90 19.20 26.95
N ASP A 409 5.87 20.52 26.74
CA ASP A 409 4.84 21.41 27.30
C ASP A 409 3.42 21.05 26.83
N ALA A 410 3.29 20.47 25.64
CA ALA A 410 2.00 19.99 25.12
C ALA A 410 1.58 18.63 25.71
N GLN A 411 2.47 17.88 26.37
CA GLN A 411 2.11 16.60 26.98
C GLN A 411 1.26 16.83 28.24
N MET A 412 0.11 16.16 28.29
CA MET A 412 -0.79 16.24 29.44
C MET A 412 -0.19 15.57 30.68
N SER A 413 -0.74 15.90 31.85
CA SER A 413 -0.21 15.42 33.15
C SER A 413 -0.22 13.90 33.30
N ASP A 414 -1.15 13.20 32.63
CA ASP A 414 -1.25 11.74 32.59
C ASP A 414 -0.35 11.09 31.51
N GLY A 415 0.26 11.88 30.63
CA GLY A 415 1.13 11.41 29.56
C GLY A 415 0.54 11.51 28.16
N TYR A 416 -0.76 11.79 28.02
CA TYR A 416 -1.41 11.90 26.71
C TYR A 416 -0.83 13.07 25.88
N LEU A 417 -0.60 12.83 24.58
CA LEU A 417 -0.04 13.81 23.65
C LEU A 417 -0.73 13.72 22.29
N GLN A 418 -1.67 14.64 22.04
CA GLN A 418 -2.23 14.92 20.72
C GLN A 418 -2.85 16.32 20.75
N THR A 419 -2.14 17.27 20.14
CA THR A 419 -2.47 18.71 20.09
C THR A 419 -3.87 18.96 19.52
N ALA A 420 -4.28 18.23 18.47
CA ALA A 420 -5.60 18.40 17.85
C ALA A 420 -6.71 18.05 18.84
N TYR A 421 -6.52 16.99 19.63
CA TYR A 421 -7.44 16.66 20.71
C TYR A 421 -7.38 17.75 21.77
N ILE A 422 -6.20 18.11 22.28
CA ILE A 422 -6.03 19.08 23.38
C ILE A 422 -6.72 20.41 23.06
N LEU A 423 -6.59 20.89 21.82
CA LEU A 423 -7.12 22.16 21.34
C LEU A 423 -8.58 22.11 20.86
N ALA A 424 -9.19 20.92 20.76
CA ALA A 424 -10.55 20.76 20.27
C ALA A 424 -11.62 21.27 21.26
N ASP A 425 -12.73 21.76 20.71
CA ASP A 425 -13.97 21.92 21.47
C ASP A 425 -14.48 20.53 21.91
N ARG A 426 -14.78 20.37 23.20
CA ARG A 426 -15.32 19.11 23.74
C ARG A 426 -16.69 18.75 23.18
N LYS A 427 -17.40 19.68 22.55
CA LYS A 427 -18.63 19.37 21.82
C LYS A 427 -18.35 18.58 20.54
N SER A 428 -17.22 18.84 19.87
CA SER A 428 -16.86 18.17 18.62
C SER A 428 -15.94 16.97 18.83
N TRP A 429 -15.16 16.96 19.91
CA TRP A 429 -14.31 15.81 20.29
C TRP A 429 -14.42 15.55 21.79
N PRO A 430 -15.49 14.85 22.24
CA PRO A 430 -15.87 14.78 23.64
C PRO A 430 -14.94 13.92 24.50
N GLU A 431 -14.37 12.86 23.92
CA GLU A 431 -13.52 11.92 24.63
C GLU A 431 -12.35 11.44 23.78
N ARG A 432 -11.27 11.04 24.45
CA ARG A 432 -10.12 10.36 23.84
C ARG A 432 -10.51 8.94 23.42
N TRP A 433 -9.81 8.44 22.40
CA TRP A 433 -9.98 7.07 21.91
C TRP A 433 -11.44 6.74 21.61
N SER A 434 -12.19 7.68 21.04
CA SER A 434 -13.60 7.45 20.70
C SER A 434 -13.70 6.56 19.46
N PRO A 435 -14.56 5.53 19.44
CA PRO A 435 -14.83 4.74 18.23
C PRO A 435 -15.25 5.59 17.02
N ASP A 436 -16.01 6.67 17.25
CA ASP A 436 -16.49 7.57 16.20
C ASP A 436 -15.39 8.47 15.63
N HIS A 437 -14.30 8.64 16.38
CA HIS A 437 -13.18 9.52 16.05
C HIS A 437 -11.89 8.75 15.76
N ARG A 438 -11.97 7.45 15.43
CA ARG A 438 -10.80 6.66 15.01
C ARG A 438 -10.03 7.32 13.86
N GLY A 439 -10.72 8.05 12.98
CA GLY A 439 -10.11 8.83 11.91
C GLY A 439 -9.32 10.06 12.36
N ASN A 440 -9.23 10.35 13.66
CA ASN A 440 -8.51 11.51 14.19
C ASN A 440 -7.04 11.24 14.54
N HIS A 441 -6.51 10.05 14.26
CA HIS A 441 -5.06 9.78 14.26
C HIS A 441 -4.39 9.98 15.64
N GLU A 442 -5.07 9.63 16.74
CA GLU A 442 -4.52 9.74 18.10
C GLU A 442 -3.30 8.82 18.28
N GLY A 443 -3.43 7.57 17.86
CA GLY A 443 -2.39 6.56 17.88
C GLY A 443 -1.33 6.81 16.81
N TYR A 444 -1.73 7.24 15.61
CA TYR A 444 -0.79 7.58 14.53
C TYR A 444 0.23 8.64 14.95
N VAL A 445 -0.22 9.78 15.49
CA VAL A 445 0.70 10.85 15.95
C VAL A 445 1.54 10.39 17.15
N SER A 446 0.91 9.68 18.09
CA SER A 446 1.59 9.16 19.29
C SER A 446 2.69 8.15 18.95
N GLY A 447 2.47 7.30 17.93
CA GLY A 447 3.46 6.32 17.47
C GLY A 447 4.72 7.00 16.92
N TYR A 448 4.58 8.04 16.09
CA TYR A 448 5.76 8.81 15.62
C TYR A 448 6.50 9.52 16.74
N PHE A 449 5.80 9.99 17.78
CA PHE A 449 6.47 10.56 18.95
C PHE A 449 7.36 9.51 19.64
N ILE A 450 6.83 8.29 19.86
CA ILE A 450 7.57 7.17 20.45
C ILE A 450 8.80 6.81 19.60
N GLU A 451 8.64 6.72 18.28
CA GLU A 451 9.72 6.44 17.33
C GLU A 451 10.83 7.51 17.38
N SER A 452 10.45 8.79 17.45
CA SER A 452 11.40 9.89 17.59
C SER A 452 12.20 9.81 18.90
N ALA A 453 11.57 9.35 19.99
CA ALA A 453 12.20 9.22 21.29
C ALA A 453 13.26 8.10 21.33
N ILE A 454 13.04 6.98 20.62
CA ILE A 454 14.05 5.92 20.47
C ILE A 454 15.32 6.51 19.84
N ASN A 455 15.17 7.22 18.72
CA ASN A 455 16.31 7.77 17.98
C ASN A 455 17.00 8.93 18.72
N HIS A 456 16.27 9.70 19.52
CA HIS A 456 16.88 10.70 20.39
C HIS A 456 17.72 10.05 21.50
N TYR A 457 17.22 8.96 22.10
CA TYR A 457 17.99 8.21 23.09
C TYR A 457 19.26 7.63 22.47
N THR A 458 19.19 7.02 21.27
CA THR A 458 20.37 6.45 20.63
C THR A 458 21.38 7.51 20.19
N LEU A 459 20.93 8.67 19.71
CA LEU A 459 21.78 9.83 19.42
C LEU A 459 22.56 10.30 20.64
N THR A 460 21.89 10.41 21.78
CA THR A 460 22.46 10.96 23.02
C THR A 460 23.10 9.90 23.90
N GLU A 461 23.09 8.63 23.47
CA GLU A 461 23.61 7.48 24.22
C GLU A 461 23.02 7.40 25.64
N GLY A 462 21.72 7.72 25.76
CA GLY A 462 20.99 7.74 27.02
C GLY A 462 21.34 8.90 27.97
N GLN A 463 22.16 9.86 27.54
CA GLN A 463 22.53 11.02 28.37
C GLN A 463 21.41 12.06 28.48
N ASP A 464 20.50 12.12 27.50
CA ASP A 464 19.31 12.96 27.56
C ASP A 464 18.04 12.14 27.44
N LEU A 465 17.35 12.02 28.58
CA LEU A 465 16.16 11.20 28.75
C LEU A 465 14.85 11.98 28.57
N ARG A 466 14.89 13.27 28.17
CA ARG A 466 13.69 14.12 28.03
C ARG A 466 12.60 13.46 27.19
N LEU A 467 12.92 13.09 25.96
CA LEU A 467 11.97 12.43 25.06
C LEU A 467 11.68 10.98 25.46
N TYR A 468 12.69 10.24 25.95
CA TYR A 468 12.52 8.85 26.38
C TYR A 468 11.51 8.71 27.53
N ASN A 469 11.67 9.51 28.58
CA ASN A 469 10.77 9.52 29.73
C ASN A 469 9.36 9.97 29.33
N ALA A 470 9.25 10.95 28.43
CA ALA A 470 7.96 11.40 27.93
C ALA A 470 7.26 10.34 27.07
N ALA A 471 8.00 9.61 26.22
CA ALA A 471 7.46 8.49 25.44
C ALA A 471 7.02 7.34 26.36
N LYS A 472 7.79 7.03 27.41
CA LYS A 472 7.40 6.05 28.43
C LYS A 472 6.10 6.47 29.12
N LYS A 473 6.01 7.74 29.54
CA LYS A 473 4.79 8.29 30.14
C LYS A 473 3.58 8.24 29.20
N LEU A 474 3.79 8.48 27.91
CA LEU A 474 2.74 8.31 26.90
C LEU A 474 2.32 6.84 26.78
N ALA A 475 3.27 5.92 26.62
CA ALA A 475 2.98 4.49 26.53
C ALA A 475 2.26 3.97 27.78
N ASP A 476 2.68 4.40 28.98
CA ASP A 476 2.03 4.09 30.25
C ASP A 476 0.59 4.65 30.31
N CYS A 477 0.36 5.88 29.81
CA CYS A 477 -0.98 6.45 29.67
C CYS A 477 -1.88 5.57 28.80
N TRP A 478 -1.38 5.10 27.68
CA TRP A 478 -2.14 4.21 26.78
C TRP A 478 -2.40 2.86 27.42
N VAL A 479 -1.39 2.22 28.04
CA VAL A 479 -1.53 0.96 28.79
C VAL A 479 -2.54 1.12 29.93
N ALA A 480 -2.56 2.26 30.61
CA ALA A 480 -3.49 2.50 31.71
C ALA A 480 -4.96 2.52 31.26
N ASN A 481 -5.26 2.94 30.04
CA ASN A 481 -6.61 3.20 29.55
C ASN A 481 -7.15 2.20 28.51
N ILE A 482 -6.26 1.53 27.77
CA ILE A 482 -6.60 0.60 26.68
C ILE A 482 -5.99 -0.77 26.99
N GLY A 483 -6.74 -1.84 26.72
CA GLY A 483 -6.31 -3.21 26.97
C GLY A 483 -7.44 -4.12 27.46
N PRO A 484 -7.13 -5.39 27.76
CA PRO A 484 -8.11 -6.35 28.28
C PRO A 484 -8.78 -5.83 29.56
N GLY A 485 -10.12 -5.88 29.60
CA GLY A 485 -10.91 -5.34 30.72
C GLY A 485 -10.99 -3.81 30.79
N LYS A 486 -10.44 -3.11 29.79
CA LYS A 486 -10.48 -1.65 29.61
C LYS A 486 -11.18 -1.30 28.29
N LYS A 487 -10.89 -0.14 27.68
CA LYS A 487 -11.48 0.25 26.40
C LYS A 487 -10.90 -0.60 25.27
N GLU A 488 -11.77 -1.22 24.48
CA GLU A 488 -11.40 -1.83 23.21
C GLU A 488 -11.32 -0.75 22.13
N TRP A 489 -10.16 -0.63 21.47
CA TRP A 489 -9.93 0.46 20.52
C TRP A 489 -8.80 0.13 19.54
N PHE A 490 -8.84 0.77 18.37
CA PHE A 490 -7.79 0.77 17.36
C PHE A 490 -7.85 2.09 16.58
N ASP A 491 -6.72 2.53 16.01
CA ASP A 491 -6.67 3.76 15.21
C ASP A 491 -7.13 3.50 13.76
N GLY A 492 -7.78 4.49 13.14
CA GLY A 492 -8.09 4.48 11.72
C GLY A 492 -6.86 4.59 10.82
N HIS A 493 -5.69 4.94 11.36
CA HIS A 493 -4.39 4.86 10.68
C HIS A 493 -3.35 4.20 11.60
N GLN A 494 -2.88 3.03 11.20
CA GLN A 494 -1.89 2.21 11.89
C GLN A 494 -0.54 2.94 11.97
N GLU A 495 0.19 2.76 13.08
CA GLU A 495 1.58 3.21 13.32
C GLU A 495 1.95 2.91 14.77
N MET A 496 1.00 3.16 15.68
CA MET A 496 1.16 2.93 17.11
C MET A 496 1.59 1.51 17.43
N GLU A 497 1.03 0.52 16.74
CA GLU A 497 1.27 -0.89 17.01
C GLU A 497 2.75 -1.25 16.78
N GLN A 498 3.34 -0.83 15.66
CA GLN A 498 4.77 -1.06 15.42
C GLN A 498 5.66 -0.23 16.34
N ALA A 499 5.27 1.03 16.63
CA ALA A 499 6.01 1.90 17.54
C ALA A 499 6.08 1.31 18.96
N LEU A 500 4.96 0.78 19.48
CA LEU A 500 4.89 0.15 20.79
C LEU A 500 5.71 -1.15 20.86
N VAL A 501 5.71 -1.98 19.82
CA VAL A 501 6.56 -3.18 19.82
C VAL A 501 8.04 -2.80 19.80
N ARG A 502 8.43 -1.86 18.93
CA ARG A 502 9.81 -1.37 18.86
C ARG A 502 10.25 -0.72 20.17
N PHE A 503 9.40 0.08 20.78
CA PHE A 503 9.69 0.74 22.05
C PHE A 503 9.71 -0.25 23.22
N GLY A 504 8.78 -1.21 23.26
CA GLY A 504 8.79 -2.29 24.25
C GLY A 504 10.08 -3.10 24.21
N ARG A 505 10.52 -3.52 23.02
CA ARG A 505 11.83 -4.15 22.83
C ARG A 505 12.97 -3.25 23.31
N PHE A 506 12.95 -1.98 22.90
CA PHE A 506 13.99 -1.03 23.27
C PHE A 506 14.07 -0.82 24.79
N VAL A 507 12.93 -0.69 25.47
CA VAL A 507 12.84 -0.58 26.94
C VAL A 507 13.38 -1.86 27.60
N ASN A 508 13.04 -3.04 27.07
CA ASN A 508 13.61 -4.30 27.56
C ASN A 508 15.14 -4.35 27.37
N ASP A 509 15.66 -3.86 26.25
CA ASP A 509 17.10 -3.82 25.97
C ASP A 509 17.85 -2.81 26.86
N GLN A 510 17.22 -1.67 27.20
CA GLN A 510 17.86 -0.61 28.00
C GLN A 510 17.68 -0.79 29.51
N GLU A 511 16.51 -1.26 29.97
CA GLU A 511 16.16 -1.35 31.39
C GLU A 511 16.12 -2.79 31.93
N GLY A 512 15.99 -3.80 31.07
CA GLY A 512 15.82 -5.19 31.46
C GLY A 512 14.47 -5.51 32.12
N ASN A 513 14.39 -6.65 32.82
CA ASN A 513 13.26 -7.07 33.67
C ASN A 513 11.87 -6.99 33.04
N HIS A 514 11.76 -7.17 31.71
CA HIS A 514 10.47 -7.19 31.01
C HIS A 514 9.65 -5.89 31.15
N HIS A 515 10.32 -4.74 31.39
CA HIS A 515 9.65 -3.45 31.58
C HIS A 515 8.87 -2.96 30.35
N GLY A 516 9.21 -3.42 29.16
CA GLY A 516 8.53 -3.11 27.91
C GLY A 516 7.42 -4.08 27.50
N ASP A 517 7.23 -5.20 28.19
CA ASP A 517 6.29 -6.26 27.79
C ASP A 517 4.84 -5.74 27.75
N ALA A 518 4.48 -4.83 28.66
CA ALA A 518 3.15 -4.21 28.67
C ALA A 518 2.85 -3.42 27.38
N TYR A 519 3.88 -2.83 26.75
CA TYR A 519 3.75 -2.10 25.49
C TYR A 519 3.54 -3.05 24.31
N ILE A 520 4.24 -4.19 24.30
CA ILE A 520 4.07 -5.25 23.30
C ILE A 520 2.68 -5.88 23.41
N VAL A 521 2.20 -6.13 24.63
CA VAL A 521 0.85 -6.65 24.90
C VAL A 521 -0.21 -5.66 24.43
N LEU A 522 -0.03 -4.36 24.70
CA LEU A 522 -0.94 -3.32 24.20
C LEU A 522 -0.95 -3.28 22.67
N ALA A 523 0.21 -3.36 22.01
CA ALA A 523 0.29 -3.39 20.55
C ALA A 523 -0.52 -4.55 19.95
N LYS A 524 -0.37 -5.77 20.51
CA LYS A 524 -1.19 -6.91 20.10
C LYS A 524 -2.67 -6.66 20.31
N PHE A 525 -3.06 -6.09 21.46
CA PHE A 525 -4.46 -5.81 21.76
C PHE A 525 -5.08 -4.80 20.77
N LEU A 526 -4.33 -3.76 20.37
CA LEU A 526 -4.78 -2.81 19.34
C LEU A 526 -5.01 -3.51 17.99
N LEU A 527 -4.11 -4.42 17.59
CA LEU A 527 -4.29 -5.22 16.38
C LEU A 527 -5.51 -6.14 16.49
N ASP A 528 -5.64 -6.90 17.57
CA ASP A 528 -6.76 -7.84 17.80
C ASP A 528 -8.13 -7.11 17.86
N SER A 529 -8.14 -5.84 18.26
CA SER A 529 -9.34 -4.99 18.29
C SER A 529 -9.82 -4.57 16.90
N ARG A 530 -8.99 -4.71 15.86
CA ARG A 530 -9.27 -4.26 14.49
C ARG A 530 -10.23 -5.20 13.76
N ARG A 531 -11.52 -4.86 13.75
CA ARG A 531 -12.58 -5.55 13.00
C ARG A 531 -13.83 -4.68 12.84
N GLY A 532 -14.70 -5.04 11.90
CA GLY A 532 -16.02 -4.42 11.71
C GLY A 532 -16.02 -3.07 11.00
N GLY A 533 -14.89 -2.65 10.42
CA GLY A 533 -14.80 -1.45 9.58
C GLY A 533 -14.59 -1.80 8.11
N SER A 534 -13.59 -1.19 7.45
CA SER A 534 -13.47 -1.19 5.99
C SER A 534 -12.16 -1.79 5.48
N GLU A 535 -12.06 -1.98 4.15
CA GLU A 535 -10.79 -2.34 3.53
C GLU A 535 -9.79 -1.17 3.54
N TYR A 536 -10.26 0.09 3.51
CA TYR A 536 -9.42 1.29 3.47
C TYR A 536 -8.43 1.36 4.64
N ASP A 537 -8.89 1.03 5.84
CA ASP A 537 -8.13 1.00 7.09
C ASP A 537 -7.86 -0.44 7.59
N GLN A 538 -8.01 -1.44 6.71
CA GLN A 538 -7.74 -2.85 6.99
C GLN A 538 -8.48 -3.38 8.23
N SER A 539 -9.68 -2.86 8.51
CA SER A 539 -10.52 -3.27 9.65
C SER A 539 -11.76 -4.07 9.24
N HIS A 540 -11.92 -4.39 7.95
CA HIS A 540 -12.96 -5.27 7.43
C HIS A 540 -12.92 -6.70 8.00
N LEU A 541 -11.76 -7.20 8.42
CA LEU A 541 -11.57 -8.55 8.99
C LEU A 541 -10.56 -8.52 10.15
N PRO A 542 -10.63 -9.48 11.09
CA PRO A 542 -9.58 -9.67 12.09
C PRO A 542 -8.20 -9.90 11.45
N PRO A 543 -7.08 -9.46 12.08
CA PRO A 543 -5.74 -9.55 11.47
C PRO A 543 -5.35 -10.95 10.99
N GLY A 544 -5.62 -12.00 11.78
CA GLY A 544 -5.30 -13.39 11.42
C GLY A 544 -6.09 -13.98 10.25
N GLN A 545 -7.07 -13.24 9.72
CA GLN A 545 -7.96 -13.69 8.64
C GLN A 545 -7.78 -12.86 7.35
N GLN A 546 -6.82 -11.94 7.33
CA GLN A 546 -6.52 -11.12 6.14
C GLN A 546 -5.43 -11.80 5.31
N TYR A 547 -5.74 -12.09 4.04
CA TYR A 547 -4.87 -12.83 3.13
C TYR A 547 -4.50 -12.08 1.85
N GLU A 548 -5.11 -10.92 1.60
CA GLU A 548 -4.88 -10.08 0.43
C GLU A 548 -4.60 -8.62 0.86
N ALA A 549 -3.63 -7.97 0.21
CA ALA A 549 -3.31 -6.59 0.50
C ALA A 549 -4.37 -5.65 -0.12
N VAL A 550 -5.10 -4.92 0.71
CA VAL A 550 -6.22 -4.05 0.31
C VAL A 550 -6.16 -2.67 0.97
N GLY A 551 -6.90 -1.72 0.42
CA GLY A 551 -7.04 -0.37 0.98
C GLY A 551 -5.79 0.50 0.88
N HIS A 552 -5.72 1.53 1.72
CA HIS A 552 -4.65 2.53 1.69
C HIS A 552 -3.27 1.91 1.92
N ALA A 553 -2.30 2.20 1.04
CA ALA A 553 -1.04 1.48 0.99
C ALA A 553 -0.16 1.71 2.24
N VAL A 554 -0.07 2.95 2.75
CA VAL A 554 0.70 3.25 3.99
C VAL A 554 0.12 2.55 5.21
N ARG A 555 -1.20 2.72 5.47
CA ARG A 555 -1.93 2.03 6.53
C ARG A 555 -1.66 0.53 6.52
N ALA A 556 -1.81 -0.08 5.35
CA ALA A 556 -1.53 -1.50 5.14
C ALA A 556 -0.09 -1.87 5.49
N MET A 557 0.92 -1.13 5.02
CA MET A 557 2.31 -1.46 5.35
C MET A 557 2.65 -1.31 6.83
N TYR A 558 2.13 -0.28 7.49
CA TYR A 558 2.36 -0.07 8.92
C TYR A 558 1.63 -1.13 9.76
N PHE A 559 0.43 -1.52 9.33
CA PHE A 559 -0.30 -2.65 9.89
C PHE A 559 0.47 -3.96 9.76
N TYR A 560 0.92 -4.30 8.55
CA TYR A 560 1.63 -5.56 8.29
C TYR A 560 2.98 -5.58 9.00
N SER A 561 3.67 -4.43 9.11
CA SER A 561 4.87 -4.26 9.93
C SER A 561 4.59 -4.56 11.41
N GLY A 562 3.54 -3.97 11.99
CA GLY A 562 3.11 -4.24 13.37
C GLY A 562 2.69 -5.70 13.59
N MET A 563 1.97 -6.29 12.64
CA MET A 563 1.61 -7.72 12.66
C MET A 563 2.85 -8.62 12.61
N ALA A 564 3.82 -8.32 11.73
CA ALA A 564 5.08 -9.08 11.63
C ALA A 564 5.90 -8.98 12.92
N ASP A 565 5.89 -7.80 13.56
CA ASP A 565 6.51 -7.59 14.86
C ASP A 565 5.87 -8.47 15.94
N ILE A 566 4.54 -8.48 16.06
CA ILE A 566 3.83 -9.36 17.00
C ILE A 566 4.04 -10.84 16.68
N ALA A 567 4.00 -11.22 15.39
CA ALA A 567 4.25 -12.58 14.94
C ALA A 567 5.64 -13.09 15.36
N ALA A 568 6.64 -12.20 15.33
CA ALA A 568 8.01 -12.48 15.75
C ALA A 568 8.17 -12.49 17.28
N GLU A 569 7.52 -11.59 18.02
CA GLU A 569 7.60 -11.55 19.50
C GLU A 569 6.86 -12.69 20.18
N THR A 570 5.71 -13.09 19.63
CA THR A 570 4.78 -14.00 20.33
C THR A 570 4.82 -15.43 19.80
N GLY A 571 5.40 -15.65 18.60
CA GLY A 571 5.36 -16.94 17.92
C GLY A 571 3.96 -17.35 17.44
N ASP A 572 2.99 -16.44 17.43
CA ASP A 572 1.61 -16.71 17.02
C ASP A 572 1.53 -17.12 15.54
N ARG A 573 1.16 -18.39 15.30
CA ARG A 573 1.14 -18.99 13.95
C ARG A 573 0.03 -18.45 13.05
N ASP A 574 -1.05 -17.93 13.61
CA ASP A 574 -2.13 -17.35 12.82
C ASP A 574 -1.71 -15.96 12.32
N TYR A 575 -1.06 -15.17 13.17
CA TYR A 575 -0.41 -13.92 12.75
C TYR A 575 0.67 -14.18 11.69
N GLN A 576 1.54 -15.17 11.89
CA GLN A 576 2.57 -15.54 10.90
C GLN A 576 1.95 -15.96 9.55
N SER A 577 0.84 -16.71 9.58
CA SER A 577 0.12 -17.13 8.38
C SER A 577 -0.50 -15.94 7.63
N ALA A 578 -1.18 -15.03 8.34
CA ALA A 578 -1.74 -13.84 7.72
C ALA A 578 -0.63 -12.95 7.13
N VAL A 579 0.43 -12.70 7.90
CA VAL A 579 1.58 -11.88 7.47
C VAL A 579 2.23 -12.43 6.19
N ILE A 580 2.53 -13.73 6.13
CA ILE A 580 3.17 -14.31 4.93
C ILE A 580 2.21 -14.32 3.73
N SER A 581 0.90 -14.47 3.96
CA SER A 581 -0.10 -14.35 2.89
C SER A 581 -0.19 -12.94 2.34
N LEU A 582 -0.22 -11.94 3.22
CA LEU A 582 -0.28 -10.52 2.83
C LEU A 582 0.97 -10.13 2.05
N TRP A 583 2.14 -10.63 2.49
CA TRP A 583 3.39 -10.48 1.76
C TRP A 583 3.34 -11.17 0.38
N ASP A 584 2.91 -12.43 0.30
CA ASP A 584 2.80 -13.16 -0.98
C ASP A 584 1.86 -12.44 -1.95
N ASN A 585 0.69 -12.02 -1.47
CA ASN A 585 -0.25 -11.27 -2.29
C ASN A 585 0.35 -9.96 -2.80
N MET A 586 0.93 -9.16 -1.91
CA MET A 586 1.56 -7.90 -2.29
C MET A 586 2.66 -8.13 -3.33
N VAL A 587 3.66 -8.96 -3.01
CA VAL A 587 4.86 -9.15 -3.83
C VAL A 587 4.58 -9.85 -5.16
N ASN A 588 3.65 -10.80 -5.19
CA ASN A 588 3.39 -11.63 -6.38
C ASN A 588 2.17 -11.20 -7.19
N ARG A 589 1.46 -10.14 -6.78
CA ARG A 589 0.25 -9.65 -7.48
C ARG A 589 0.11 -8.13 -7.53
N LYS A 590 0.72 -7.36 -6.62
CA LYS A 590 0.45 -5.91 -6.43
C LYS A 590 1.70 -5.05 -6.19
N TYR A 591 2.87 -5.51 -6.62
CA TYR A 591 4.16 -4.85 -6.39
C TYR A 591 4.74 -4.36 -7.71
N TYR A 592 5.05 -3.07 -7.82
CA TYR A 592 5.62 -2.49 -9.03
C TYR A 592 7.09 -2.85 -9.19
N VAL A 593 7.60 -2.88 -10.43
CA VAL A 593 9.00 -3.20 -10.73
C VAL A 593 9.98 -2.25 -10.04
N THR A 594 9.58 -1.02 -9.75
CA THR A 594 10.35 -0.01 -8.99
C THR A 594 10.36 -0.25 -7.47
N GLY A 595 9.62 -1.24 -7.00
CA GLY A 595 9.41 -1.53 -5.58
C GLY A 595 8.38 -0.66 -4.88
N GLY A 596 7.65 0.18 -5.63
CA GLY A 596 6.49 0.92 -5.15
C GLY A 596 5.23 0.04 -5.02
N ILE A 597 4.25 0.52 -4.26
CA ILE A 597 2.94 -0.12 -4.06
C ILE A 597 1.81 0.92 -4.08
N GLY A 598 0.61 0.46 -4.39
CA GLY A 598 -0.57 1.32 -4.48
C GLY A 598 -0.79 1.83 -5.90
N SER A 599 -1.79 1.27 -6.59
CA SER A 599 -2.11 1.65 -7.97
C SER A 599 -2.86 2.98 -8.05
N GLY A 600 -3.46 3.44 -6.94
CA GLY A 600 -4.29 4.65 -6.91
C GLY A 600 -5.68 4.48 -7.53
N GLU A 601 -6.06 3.25 -7.88
CA GLU A 601 -7.45 2.90 -8.24
C GLU A 601 -8.37 2.90 -7.02
N THR A 602 -7.80 3.15 -5.85
CA THR A 602 -8.42 3.18 -4.54
C THR A 602 -7.72 4.31 -3.79
N SER A 603 -8.36 4.91 -2.78
CA SER A 603 -7.83 6.10 -2.10
C SER A 603 -6.40 5.86 -1.57
N GLU A 604 -5.40 6.26 -2.36
CA GLU A 604 -3.96 6.10 -2.10
C GLU A 604 -3.53 4.62 -1.92
N GLY A 605 -4.31 3.69 -2.45
CA GLY A 605 -4.27 2.29 -2.04
C GLY A 605 -4.05 1.25 -3.13
N PHE A 606 -4.14 -0.02 -2.72
CA PHE A 606 -3.98 -1.20 -3.55
C PHE A 606 -5.19 -1.43 -4.45
N GLY A 607 -4.98 -1.55 -5.76
CA GLY A 607 -5.99 -2.06 -6.68
C GLY A 607 -6.17 -3.59 -6.61
N PRO A 608 -7.00 -4.17 -7.50
CA PRO A 608 -7.12 -5.61 -7.67
C PRO A 608 -5.79 -6.30 -8.03
N ASN A 609 -5.71 -7.61 -7.84
CA ASN A 609 -4.54 -8.39 -8.25
C ASN A 609 -4.19 -8.16 -9.73
N TYR A 610 -2.91 -7.92 -10.01
CA TYR A 610 -2.35 -7.60 -11.33
C TYR A 610 -2.79 -6.25 -11.94
N SER A 611 -3.53 -5.43 -11.20
CA SER A 611 -3.87 -4.07 -11.62
C SER A 611 -2.74 -3.10 -11.29
N LEU A 612 -1.74 -3.05 -12.18
CA LEU A 612 -0.52 -2.26 -12.02
C LEU A 612 -0.38 -1.24 -13.15
N ARG A 613 -1.33 -0.30 -13.27
CA ARG A 613 -1.26 0.80 -14.25
C ARG A 613 -0.01 1.66 -14.03
N ASN A 614 0.55 2.21 -15.11
CA ASN A 614 1.81 2.95 -15.05
C ASN A 614 1.66 4.37 -14.46
N GLU A 615 0.50 4.98 -14.56
CA GLU A 615 0.10 6.21 -13.86
C GLU A 615 -0.21 5.94 -12.36
N SER A 616 0.58 5.07 -11.74
CA SER A 616 0.39 4.56 -10.38
C SER A 616 0.47 5.64 -9.31
N TYR A 617 -0.06 5.33 -8.11
CA TYR A 617 0.07 6.20 -6.96
C TYR A 617 1.46 6.08 -6.35
N CYS A 618 1.89 4.87 -5.98
CA CYS A 618 3.23 4.58 -5.48
C CYS A 618 3.74 5.64 -4.50
N GLU A 619 2.96 5.94 -3.45
CA GLU A 619 3.29 7.01 -2.52
C GLU A 619 4.68 6.79 -1.91
N THR A 620 5.47 7.86 -1.75
CA THR A 620 6.79 7.76 -1.12
C THR A 620 6.71 7.16 0.29
N CYS A 621 5.71 7.53 1.12
CA CYS A 621 5.49 6.89 2.43
C CYS A 621 5.23 5.39 2.33
N SER A 622 4.49 4.95 1.31
CA SER A 622 4.19 3.52 1.14
C SER A 622 5.48 2.73 0.86
N SER A 623 6.43 3.35 0.15
CA SER A 623 7.77 2.80 -0.07
C SER A 623 8.58 2.70 1.23
N CYS A 624 8.49 3.71 2.12
CA CYS A 624 9.07 3.58 3.48
C CYS A 624 8.43 2.41 4.25
N GLY A 625 7.11 2.28 4.19
CA GLY A 625 6.37 1.18 4.82
C GLY A 625 6.78 -0.20 4.30
N VAL A 626 7.02 -0.34 2.99
CA VAL A 626 7.55 -1.58 2.40
C VAL A 626 8.91 -1.91 3.02
N VAL A 627 9.81 -0.94 3.17
CA VAL A 627 11.11 -1.17 3.83
C VAL A 627 10.91 -1.70 5.25
N PHE A 628 10.01 -1.10 6.03
CA PHE A 628 9.73 -1.54 7.40
C PHE A 628 9.20 -2.97 7.43
N PHE A 629 8.18 -3.27 6.62
CA PHE A 629 7.55 -4.59 6.60
C PHE A 629 8.52 -5.69 6.17
N GLN A 630 9.28 -5.47 5.09
CA GLN A 630 10.28 -6.42 4.60
C GLN A 630 11.41 -6.61 5.63
N TYR A 631 11.84 -5.53 6.30
CA TYR A 631 12.82 -5.63 7.39
C TYR A 631 12.32 -6.51 8.54
N LYS A 632 11.05 -6.39 8.96
CA LYS A 632 10.49 -7.25 10.01
C LYS A 632 10.40 -8.71 9.59
N LEU A 633 10.09 -8.98 8.32
CA LEU A 633 10.14 -10.33 7.78
C LEU A 633 11.56 -10.89 7.73
N ASN A 634 12.57 -10.06 7.40
CA ASN A 634 13.97 -10.47 7.49
C ASN A 634 14.36 -10.86 8.92
N LEU A 635 13.95 -10.08 9.93
CA LEU A 635 14.16 -10.41 11.34
C LEU A 635 13.51 -11.73 11.73
N ALA A 636 12.28 -12.00 11.27
CA ALA A 636 11.53 -13.19 11.64
C ALA A 636 12.01 -14.46 10.91
N TYR A 637 12.30 -14.39 9.62
CA TYR A 637 12.54 -15.57 8.77
C TYR A 637 14.03 -15.83 8.46
N HIS A 638 14.89 -14.84 8.70
CA HIS A 638 16.34 -14.91 8.44
C HIS A 638 16.65 -15.20 6.96
N ASP A 639 15.83 -14.64 6.07
CA ASP A 639 15.91 -14.88 4.63
C ASP A 639 16.27 -13.59 3.88
N ALA A 640 17.28 -13.67 3.03
CA ALA A 640 17.79 -12.55 2.26
C ALA A 640 16.79 -12.04 1.23
N LYS A 641 15.79 -12.85 0.82
CA LYS A 641 14.79 -12.45 -0.18
C LYS A 641 14.01 -11.19 0.23
N TYR A 642 13.81 -10.99 1.54
CA TYR A 642 13.17 -9.79 2.06
C TYR A 642 14.09 -8.57 1.95
N ALA A 643 15.40 -8.75 2.15
CA ALA A 643 16.40 -7.72 1.93
C ALA A 643 16.60 -7.36 0.46
N ASP A 644 16.47 -8.32 -0.46
CA ASP A 644 16.44 -8.05 -1.91
C ASP A 644 15.29 -7.08 -2.26
N LEU A 645 14.12 -7.25 -1.66
CA LEU A 645 12.96 -6.42 -1.96
C LEU A 645 13.08 -5.01 -1.38
N TYR A 646 13.47 -4.85 -0.11
CA TYR A 646 13.65 -3.49 0.40
C TYR A 646 14.85 -2.78 -0.22
N GLU A 647 15.91 -3.50 -0.63
CA GLU A 647 16.97 -2.92 -1.47
C GLU A 647 16.38 -2.34 -2.76
N GLN A 648 15.57 -3.13 -3.48
CA GLN A 648 14.91 -2.66 -4.71
C GLN A 648 14.02 -1.44 -4.46
N THR A 649 13.19 -1.42 -3.42
CA THR A 649 12.38 -0.23 -3.08
C THR A 649 13.25 0.98 -2.74
N MET A 650 14.28 0.80 -1.92
CA MET A 650 15.17 1.88 -1.47
C MET A 650 15.88 2.52 -2.66
N TYR A 651 16.53 1.72 -3.52
CA TYR A 651 17.34 2.22 -4.63
C TYR A 651 16.53 2.81 -5.80
N ASN A 652 15.21 2.63 -5.81
CA ASN A 652 14.34 3.06 -6.91
C ASN A 652 13.25 4.03 -6.43
N ALA A 653 12.11 3.51 -5.98
CA ALA A 653 10.95 4.32 -5.61
C ALA A 653 11.27 5.31 -4.49
N LEU A 654 12.04 4.91 -3.47
CA LEU A 654 12.32 5.77 -2.33
C LEU A 654 13.41 6.82 -2.61
N LEU A 655 14.57 6.42 -3.15
CA LEU A 655 15.61 7.40 -3.54
C LEU A 655 15.09 8.41 -4.58
N GLY A 656 14.21 7.96 -5.49
CA GLY A 656 13.57 8.82 -6.50
C GLY A 656 12.56 9.81 -5.92
N GLY A 657 12.07 9.55 -4.70
CA GLY A 657 11.10 10.37 -4.00
C GLY A 657 11.60 11.77 -3.63
N VAL A 658 12.92 12.00 -3.59
CA VAL A 658 13.52 13.34 -3.37
C VAL A 658 14.42 13.69 -4.55
N ALA A 659 14.38 14.94 -4.99
CA ALA A 659 15.21 15.44 -6.08
C ALA A 659 16.71 15.26 -5.78
N LEU A 660 17.54 15.24 -6.82
CA LEU A 660 18.98 15.10 -6.67
C LEU A 660 19.60 16.27 -5.89
N ASP A 661 19.02 17.46 -6.03
CA ASP A 661 19.41 18.69 -5.34
C ASP A 661 18.73 18.90 -3.98
N GLY A 662 17.81 18.02 -3.57
CA GLY A 662 17.08 18.13 -2.32
C GLY A 662 16.08 19.29 -2.22
N GLN A 663 15.72 19.93 -3.34
CA GLN A 663 14.83 21.11 -3.33
C GLN A 663 13.35 20.76 -3.51
N SER A 664 13.04 19.54 -3.92
CA SER A 664 11.67 19.08 -4.14
C SER A 664 11.55 17.57 -3.97
N PHE A 665 10.31 17.10 -3.85
CA PHE A 665 10.00 15.70 -3.64
C PHE A 665 8.77 15.27 -4.43
N CYS A 666 8.63 13.97 -4.62
CA CYS A 666 7.47 13.32 -5.19
C CYS A 666 6.57 12.81 -4.08
N TYR A 667 5.29 13.19 -4.07
CA TYR A 667 4.30 12.50 -3.24
C TYR A 667 4.00 11.12 -3.84
N THR A 668 3.59 11.11 -5.10
CA THR A 668 3.34 9.91 -5.92
C THR A 668 4.57 9.56 -6.75
N ASN A 669 4.82 8.28 -7.01
CA ASN A 669 5.94 7.83 -7.84
C ASN A 669 5.48 6.96 -9.03
N PRO A 670 4.73 7.53 -9.99
CA PRO A 670 4.33 6.78 -11.18
C PRO A 670 5.51 6.24 -11.99
N LEU A 671 5.23 5.29 -12.87
CA LEU A 671 6.20 4.69 -13.81
C LEU A 671 6.20 5.42 -15.17
N VAL A 672 5.32 6.41 -15.32
CA VAL A 672 5.27 7.36 -16.43
C VAL A 672 5.09 8.76 -15.88
N ASN A 673 6.05 9.64 -16.19
CA ASN A 673 6.11 10.99 -15.66
C ASN A 673 6.05 11.03 -14.11
N THR A 674 6.32 12.18 -13.51
CA THR A 674 6.11 12.41 -12.07
C THR A 674 6.09 13.90 -11.84
N GLU A 675 5.32 14.34 -10.87
CA GLU A 675 5.36 15.72 -10.38
C GLU A 675 6.31 15.82 -9.19
N ARG A 676 7.14 16.87 -9.18
CA ARG A 676 7.92 17.27 -8.01
C ARG A 676 7.41 18.60 -7.48
N ALA A 677 7.17 18.65 -6.17
CA ALA A 677 6.77 19.86 -5.47
C ALA A 677 7.76 20.17 -4.33
N LYS A 678 7.87 21.44 -3.93
CA LYS A 678 8.70 21.82 -2.78
C LYS A 678 8.06 21.43 -1.46
N TRP A 679 6.73 21.38 -1.40
CA TRP A 679 5.96 20.96 -0.25
C TRP A 679 4.62 20.33 -0.66
N HIS A 680 3.83 19.90 0.32
CA HIS A 680 2.51 19.32 0.09
C HIS A 680 1.55 19.74 1.20
N VAL A 681 0.26 19.79 0.89
CA VAL A 681 -0.80 20.11 1.87
C VAL A 681 -0.96 19.02 2.94
N CYS A 682 -0.60 17.79 2.60
CA CYS A 682 -0.44 16.66 3.52
C CYS A 682 1.03 16.19 3.41
N PRO A 683 2.00 16.80 4.09
CA PRO A 683 3.42 16.48 3.89
C PRO A 683 3.85 15.21 4.66
N CYS A 684 3.04 14.15 4.66
CA CYS A 684 3.33 12.88 5.37
C CYS A 684 4.67 12.24 4.95
N CYS A 685 5.09 12.43 3.69
CA CYS A 685 6.32 11.86 3.14
C CYS A 685 7.59 12.55 3.63
N VAL A 686 7.54 13.84 3.98
CA VAL A 686 8.73 14.71 4.00
C VAL A 686 9.77 14.26 5.04
N GLY A 687 9.34 14.03 6.28
CA GLY A 687 10.19 13.48 7.34
C GLY A 687 10.35 11.96 7.22
N ASN A 688 9.38 11.28 6.60
CA ASN A 688 9.43 9.82 6.44
C ASN A 688 10.57 9.36 5.51
N VAL A 689 10.90 10.15 4.48
CA VAL A 689 12.04 9.86 3.59
C VAL A 689 13.36 9.89 4.34
N SER A 690 13.65 11.01 5.01
CA SER A 690 14.93 11.22 5.69
C SER A 690 15.17 10.19 6.79
N ARG A 691 14.16 9.95 7.65
CA ARG A 691 14.30 8.95 8.72
C ARG A 691 14.58 7.56 8.17
N THR A 692 13.97 7.20 7.04
CA THR A 692 14.16 5.88 6.43
C THR A 692 15.52 5.79 5.76
N LEU A 693 15.87 6.71 4.86
CA LEU A 693 17.11 6.63 4.08
C LEU A 693 18.38 6.78 4.93
N LEU A 694 18.33 7.53 6.03
CA LEU A 694 19.48 7.74 6.91
C LEU A 694 19.62 6.65 8.00
N MET A 695 18.67 5.75 8.19
CA MET A 695 18.80 4.60 9.11
C MET A 695 19.67 3.46 8.55
N ILE A 696 20.75 3.80 7.85
CA ILE A 696 21.62 2.86 7.13
C ILE A 696 22.09 1.69 8.01
N PRO A 697 22.59 1.90 9.25
CA PRO A 697 22.99 0.78 10.11
C PRO A 697 21.88 -0.24 10.36
N THR A 698 20.64 0.23 10.56
CA THR A 698 19.48 -0.63 10.83
C THR A 698 19.15 -1.53 9.65
N TRP A 699 19.22 -1.00 8.43
CA TRP A 699 18.92 -1.77 7.21
C TRP A 699 20.09 -2.64 6.75
N THR A 700 21.31 -2.25 7.12
CA THR A 700 22.54 -2.92 6.69
C THR A 700 22.84 -4.16 7.51
N TYR A 701 22.56 -4.15 8.81
CA TYR A 701 22.94 -5.23 9.70
C TYR A 701 21.83 -5.67 10.65
N VAL A 702 21.78 -6.97 10.91
CA VAL A 702 20.98 -7.58 11.97
C VAL A 702 21.81 -8.70 12.62
N LYS A 703 21.50 -9.07 13.85
CA LYS A 703 22.31 -10.00 14.65
C LYS A 703 21.52 -11.24 15.03
N SER A 704 22.22 -12.34 15.23
CA SER A 704 21.70 -13.50 15.94
C SER A 704 22.64 -13.86 17.08
N LYS A 705 22.30 -14.90 17.86
CA LYS A 705 23.20 -15.46 18.88
C LYS A 705 24.48 -16.00 18.25
N GLU A 706 24.42 -16.45 17.00
CA GLU A 706 25.51 -17.08 16.26
C GLU A 706 26.41 -16.07 15.53
N GLY A 707 25.93 -14.85 15.26
CA GLY A 707 26.73 -13.87 14.54
C GLY A 707 26.00 -12.67 13.95
N LEU A 708 26.49 -12.19 12.82
CA LEU A 708 26.06 -10.94 12.18
C LEU A 708 25.65 -11.18 10.72
N TYR A 709 24.50 -10.65 10.35
CA TYR A 709 24.00 -10.64 8.98
C TYR A 709 24.31 -9.31 8.32
N VAL A 710 24.78 -9.36 7.07
CA VAL A 710 25.06 -8.21 6.22
C VAL A 710 24.05 -8.20 5.09
N ASN A 711 23.08 -7.29 5.18
CA ASN A 711 21.98 -7.16 4.26
C ASN A 711 22.21 -6.11 3.17
N MET A 712 22.84 -4.97 3.46
CA MET A 712 23.06 -3.93 2.45
C MET A 712 24.54 -3.75 2.14
N PHE A 713 24.83 -3.35 0.90
CA PHE A 713 26.18 -3.02 0.45
C PHE A 713 26.32 -1.51 0.34
N VAL A 714 26.80 -0.90 1.41
CA VAL A 714 26.96 0.54 1.53
C VAL A 714 28.35 0.83 2.06
N GLY A 715 29.15 1.58 1.29
CA GLY A 715 30.48 2.02 1.72
C GLY A 715 30.36 2.83 3.02
N SER A 716 30.79 2.25 4.13
CA SER A 716 30.50 2.76 5.48
C SER A 716 31.41 2.16 6.53
N ARG A 717 31.48 2.84 7.69
CA ARG A 717 32.09 2.35 8.91
C ARG A 717 31.07 2.43 10.03
N ILE A 718 30.67 1.26 10.54
CA ILE A 718 29.53 1.11 11.46
C ILE A 718 29.92 0.21 12.62
N HIS A 719 29.65 0.66 13.84
CA HIS A 719 29.77 -0.15 15.04
C HIS A 719 28.44 -0.90 15.29
N VAL A 720 28.45 -2.23 15.14
CA VAL A 720 27.24 -3.07 15.24
C VAL A 720 26.90 -3.50 16.68
N GLY A 721 27.69 -3.03 17.65
CA GLY A 721 27.58 -3.37 19.06
C GLY A 721 28.17 -4.74 19.34
N GLN A 722 27.65 -5.42 20.36
CA GLN A 722 28.13 -6.75 20.73
C GLN A 722 27.68 -7.83 19.74
N VAL A 723 28.63 -8.64 19.28
CA VAL A 723 28.46 -9.89 18.54
C VAL A 723 29.35 -10.94 19.22
N ALA A 724 28.79 -12.08 19.61
CA ALA A 724 29.51 -13.12 20.37
C ALA A 724 30.28 -12.59 21.60
N GLY A 725 29.69 -11.59 22.28
CA GLY A 725 30.24 -11.00 23.51
C GLY A 725 31.39 -10.01 23.32
N THR A 726 31.78 -9.66 22.08
CA THR A 726 32.72 -8.57 21.80
C THR A 726 32.04 -7.47 21.00
N ASN A 727 32.42 -6.21 21.23
CA ASN A 727 32.08 -5.13 20.33
C ASN A 727 32.74 -5.34 18.97
N VAL A 728 32.02 -5.02 17.90
CA VAL A 728 32.49 -5.17 16.51
C VAL A 728 32.20 -3.92 15.71
N GLU A 729 33.23 -3.42 15.03
CA GLU A 729 33.10 -2.47 13.92
C GLU A 729 33.19 -3.22 12.59
N ILE A 730 32.32 -2.86 11.65
CA ILE A 730 32.39 -3.33 10.26
C ILE A 730 32.69 -2.14 9.36
N VAL A 731 33.67 -2.31 8.46
CA VAL A 731 34.01 -1.33 7.43
C VAL A 731 33.73 -1.96 6.06
N GLN A 732 32.79 -1.39 5.32
CA GLN A 732 32.54 -1.76 3.94
C GLN A 732 33.19 -0.75 2.99
N LYS A 733 33.89 -1.24 1.95
CA LYS A 733 34.38 -0.45 0.83
C LYS A 733 33.79 -1.01 -0.47
N THR A 734 33.04 -0.17 -1.18
CA THR A 734 32.35 -0.57 -2.41
C THR A 734 31.87 0.65 -3.20
N ASP A 735 31.80 0.51 -4.53
CA ASP A 735 31.12 1.44 -5.45
C ASP A 735 29.71 0.95 -5.81
N TYR A 736 29.17 -0.04 -5.09
CA TYR A 736 27.79 -0.49 -5.24
C TYR A 736 26.82 0.71 -5.07
N PRO A 737 25.83 0.90 -5.97
CA PRO A 737 25.27 -0.07 -6.92
C PRO A 737 25.89 -0.02 -8.33
N TRP A 738 26.98 0.73 -8.55
CA TRP A 738 27.59 0.91 -9.88
C TRP A 738 28.51 -0.24 -10.28
N HIS A 739 29.15 -0.89 -9.30
CA HIS A 739 29.96 -2.09 -9.48
C HIS A 739 29.64 -3.13 -8.40
N GLY A 740 29.80 -4.42 -8.73
CA GLY A 740 29.50 -5.52 -7.81
C GLY A 740 30.61 -5.84 -6.79
N SER A 741 31.70 -5.06 -6.76
CA SER A 741 32.85 -5.36 -5.89
C SER A 741 32.62 -4.81 -4.50
N VAL A 742 32.71 -5.67 -3.49
CA VAL A 742 32.50 -5.32 -2.08
C VAL A 742 33.65 -5.90 -1.26
N SER A 743 34.24 -5.07 -0.41
CA SER A 743 35.17 -5.49 0.65
C SER A 743 34.54 -5.19 2.00
N ILE A 744 34.49 -6.19 2.89
CA ILE A 744 33.90 -6.10 4.22
C ILE A 744 35.01 -6.45 5.22
N THR A 745 35.54 -5.45 5.91
CA THR A 745 36.52 -5.61 6.99
C THR A 745 35.81 -5.75 8.33
N VAL A 746 36.28 -6.67 9.15
CA VAL A 746 35.72 -7.06 10.44
C VAL A 746 36.71 -6.68 11.53
N ASN A 747 36.30 -5.80 12.43
CA ASN A 747 37.14 -5.27 13.50
C ASN A 747 36.51 -5.57 14.86
N PRO A 748 36.61 -6.82 15.37
CA PRO A 748 36.21 -7.10 16.74
C PRO A 748 37.25 -6.56 17.74
N GLU A 749 36.81 -6.02 18.87
CA GLU A 749 37.70 -5.57 19.95
C GLU A 749 38.55 -6.72 20.52
N GLU A 750 37.93 -7.89 20.69
CA GLU A 750 38.61 -9.14 21.03
C GLU A 750 38.41 -10.18 19.94
N ALA A 751 39.43 -10.99 19.67
CA ALA A 751 39.27 -12.12 18.76
C ALA A 751 38.19 -13.09 19.29
N LYS A 752 37.14 -13.34 18.49
CA LYS A 752 36.03 -14.25 18.82
C LYS A 752 35.63 -15.07 17.62
N THR A 753 35.06 -16.25 17.89
CA THR A 753 34.43 -17.09 16.87
C THR A 753 32.96 -16.71 16.72
N PHE A 754 32.56 -16.36 15.51
CA PHE A 754 31.16 -16.14 15.14
C PHE A 754 30.96 -16.26 13.62
N SER A 755 29.70 -16.31 13.19
CA SER A 755 29.32 -16.37 11.79
C SER A 755 29.10 -14.98 11.19
N LEU A 756 29.60 -14.77 9.97
CA LEU A 756 29.11 -13.71 9.10
C LEU A 756 28.20 -14.31 8.04
N TYR A 757 26.99 -13.76 7.92
CA TYR A 757 25.99 -14.09 6.92
C TYR A 757 25.92 -12.95 5.91
N VAL A 758 26.64 -13.07 4.78
CA VAL A 758 26.71 -12.00 3.77
C VAL A 758 25.68 -12.29 2.68
N ARG A 759 24.73 -11.36 2.45
CA ARG A 759 23.67 -11.57 1.44
C ARG A 759 24.28 -11.81 0.06
N ILE A 760 23.76 -12.77 -0.68
CA ILE A 760 24.03 -12.96 -2.11
C ILE A 760 22.72 -12.68 -2.84
N PRO A 761 22.57 -11.50 -3.47
CA PRO A 761 21.31 -11.11 -4.10
C PRO A 761 20.92 -12.09 -5.22
N ASP A 762 19.68 -12.56 -5.22
CA ASP A 762 19.12 -13.36 -6.31
C ASP A 762 18.11 -12.54 -7.12
N ARG A 763 17.41 -11.60 -6.45
CA ARG A 763 16.49 -10.62 -7.07
C ARG A 763 15.39 -11.25 -7.95
N THR A 764 15.07 -12.52 -7.76
CA THR A 764 13.94 -13.22 -8.41
C THR A 764 12.72 -13.37 -7.50
N THR A 765 12.67 -12.61 -6.40
CA THR A 765 11.70 -12.79 -5.31
C THR A 765 10.24 -12.60 -5.75
N SER A 766 9.96 -11.67 -6.67
CA SER A 766 8.62 -11.47 -7.21
C SER A 766 8.39 -12.32 -8.45
N LYS A 767 7.29 -13.07 -8.46
CA LYS A 767 6.83 -13.85 -9.64
C LYS A 767 6.25 -12.96 -10.76
N LEU A 768 6.12 -11.65 -10.54
CA LEU A 768 5.54 -10.72 -11.51
C LEU A 768 6.50 -10.37 -12.66
N TYR A 769 7.80 -10.55 -12.48
CA TYR A 769 8.80 -10.02 -13.38
C TYR A 769 9.82 -11.10 -13.76
N GLN A 770 10.04 -11.24 -15.06
CA GLN A 770 11.05 -12.14 -15.60
C GLN A 770 12.19 -11.33 -16.23
N GLU A 771 13.41 -11.67 -15.85
CA GLU A 771 14.62 -10.94 -16.25
C GLU A 771 15.47 -11.76 -17.21
N SER A 772 16.04 -11.09 -18.23
CA SER A 772 16.92 -11.72 -19.22
C SER A 772 18.12 -10.83 -19.57
N PRO A 773 19.36 -11.33 -19.45
CA PRO A 773 19.72 -12.65 -18.92
C PRO A 773 19.43 -12.78 -17.42
N ALA A 774 19.40 -14.00 -16.89
CA ALA A 774 19.36 -14.22 -15.45
C ALA A 774 20.73 -13.89 -14.83
N VAL A 775 20.75 -12.99 -13.84
CA VAL A 775 21.97 -12.52 -13.16
C VAL A 775 21.85 -12.84 -11.67
N ARG A 776 22.62 -13.82 -11.17
CA ARG A 776 22.51 -14.31 -9.78
C ARG A 776 23.81 -14.92 -9.27
N GLY A 777 23.89 -15.09 -7.96
CA GLY A 777 25.02 -15.73 -7.28
C GLY A 777 26.19 -14.76 -7.08
N VAL A 778 27.39 -15.32 -6.95
CA VAL A 778 28.61 -14.57 -6.68
C VAL A 778 29.69 -14.97 -7.70
N LYS A 779 30.34 -13.99 -8.35
CA LYS A 779 31.42 -14.21 -9.32
C LYS A 779 32.71 -14.64 -8.63
N ARG A 780 33.06 -13.96 -7.53
CA ARG A 780 34.25 -14.22 -6.71
C ARG A 780 33.92 -14.04 -5.25
N PHE A 781 34.45 -14.90 -4.38
CA PHE A 781 34.34 -14.76 -2.93
C PHE A 781 35.66 -15.21 -2.29
N ALA A 782 36.23 -14.36 -1.43
CA ALA A 782 37.50 -14.61 -0.76
C ALA A 782 37.45 -14.15 0.69
N VAL A 783 38.21 -14.82 1.53
CA VAL A 783 38.39 -14.44 2.93
C VAL A 783 39.89 -14.33 3.21
N ASN A 784 40.34 -13.14 3.63
CA ASN A 784 41.75 -12.79 3.77
C ASN A 784 42.58 -13.14 2.53
N GLY A 785 42.07 -12.78 1.34
CA GLY A 785 42.71 -13.04 0.04
C GLY A 785 42.67 -14.50 -0.44
N LYS A 786 42.15 -15.44 0.35
CA LYS A 786 41.98 -16.85 -0.08
C LYS A 786 40.59 -17.05 -0.67
N GLU A 787 40.54 -17.33 -1.97
CA GLU A 787 39.29 -17.66 -2.67
C GLU A 787 38.67 -18.94 -2.15
N GLN A 788 37.36 -18.92 -1.98
CA GLN A 788 36.57 -20.07 -1.57
C GLN A 788 35.12 -19.91 -2.03
N MET A 789 34.45 -21.02 -2.29
CA MET A 789 33.01 -21.02 -2.56
C MET A 789 32.24 -21.08 -1.22
N PRO A 790 31.45 -20.05 -0.87
CA PRO A 790 30.69 -20.06 0.36
C PRO A 790 29.49 -21.00 0.27
N THR A 791 29.06 -21.56 1.40
CA THR A 791 27.75 -22.22 1.49
C THR A 791 26.68 -21.15 1.57
N ILE A 792 25.68 -21.23 0.68
CA ILE A 792 24.55 -20.30 0.68
C ILE A 792 23.39 -20.90 1.47
N GLN A 793 22.93 -20.20 2.49
CA GLN A 793 21.76 -20.57 3.30
C GLN A 793 20.77 -19.41 3.30
N LYS A 794 19.54 -19.65 2.80
CA LYS A 794 18.49 -18.61 2.68
C LYS A 794 19.00 -17.30 2.05
N GLY A 795 19.81 -17.44 0.98
CA GLY A 795 20.42 -16.31 0.27
C GLY A 795 21.60 -15.63 0.97
N TYR A 796 22.17 -16.21 2.04
CA TYR A 796 23.38 -15.70 2.68
C TYR A 796 24.58 -16.65 2.50
N ALA A 797 25.72 -16.11 2.07
CA ALA A 797 27.02 -16.74 2.18
C ALA A 797 27.47 -16.78 3.64
N VAL A 798 27.60 -17.98 4.21
CA VAL A 798 27.92 -18.18 5.63
C VAL A 798 29.41 -18.44 5.82
N VAL A 799 30.05 -17.62 6.65
CA VAL A 799 31.47 -17.78 7.04
C VAL A 799 31.60 -17.81 8.55
N THR A 800 31.87 -18.97 9.12
CA THR A 800 32.12 -19.15 10.55
C THR A 800 33.61 -19.34 10.81
N ARG A 801 34.21 -18.45 11.59
CA ARG A 801 35.63 -18.53 11.97
C ARG A 801 35.92 -17.69 13.21
N GLU A 802 37.13 -17.82 13.74
CA GLU A 802 37.71 -16.79 14.61
C GLU A 802 38.03 -15.56 13.75
N TRP A 803 37.42 -14.44 14.11
CA TRP A 803 37.64 -13.13 13.49
C TRP A 803 38.61 -12.32 14.35
N LYS A 804 39.59 -11.69 13.70
CA LYS A 804 40.56 -10.76 14.30
C LYS A 804 40.47 -9.42 13.60
N GLN A 805 40.90 -8.36 14.28
CA GLN A 805 40.94 -7.02 13.69
C GLN A 805 41.66 -7.02 12.33
N GLY A 806 41.01 -6.47 11.32
CA GLY A 806 41.51 -6.39 9.94
C GLY A 806 41.27 -7.64 9.08
N ASP A 807 40.69 -8.72 9.62
CA ASP A 807 40.15 -9.80 8.80
C ASP A 807 39.06 -9.24 7.87
N HIS A 808 38.97 -9.78 6.65
CA HIS A 808 38.04 -9.26 5.66
C HIS A 808 37.49 -10.33 4.71
N ILE A 809 36.30 -10.04 4.20
CA ILE A 809 35.64 -10.75 3.10
C ILE A 809 35.71 -9.86 1.86
N GLU A 810 36.13 -10.42 0.73
CA GLU A 810 35.99 -9.77 -0.58
C GLU A 810 34.99 -10.58 -1.41
N LEU A 811 34.04 -9.90 -2.03
CA LEU A 811 33.12 -10.52 -2.97
C LEU A 811 32.91 -9.66 -4.21
N GLU A 812 32.61 -10.32 -5.33
CA GLU A 812 32.20 -9.69 -6.58
C GLU A 812 30.84 -10.25 -6.99
N LEU A 813 29.83 -9.39 -6.99
CA LEU A 813 28.48 -9.70 -7.46
C LEU A 813 28.40 -9.52 -8.99
N PRO A 814 27.71 -10.43 -9.70
CA PRO A 814 27.47 -10.24 -11.13
C PRO A 814 26.52 -9.06 -11.37
N MET A 815 26.91 -8.19 -12.31
CA MET A 815 26.17 -6.97 -12.68
C MET A 815 26.17 -6.84 -14.21
N GLU A 816 25.02 -7.02 -14.84
CA GLU A 816 24.85 -6.97 -16.30
C GLU A 816 23.53 -6.24 -16.62
N PRO A 817 23.41 -5.54 -17.76
CA PRO A 817 22.14 -4.94 -18.16
C PRO A 817 21.13 -6.04 -18.51
N GLN A 818 19.94 -5.96 -17.93
CA GLN A 818 18.86 -6.93 -18.08
C GLN A 818 17.63 -6.28 -18.70
N ARG A 819 16.91 -7.07 -19.48
CA ARG A 819 15.54 -6.82 -19.96
C ARG A 819 14.56 -7.45 -18.99
N VAL A 820 13.52 -6.72 -18.60
CA VAL A 820 12.49 -7.19 -17.68
C VAL A 820 11.15 -7.20 -18.41
N VAL A 821 10.45 -8.33 -18.35
CA VAL A 821 9.10 -8.51 -18.89
C VAL A 821 8.15 -8.82 -17.73
N ALA A 822 6.97 -8.18 -17.74
CA ALA A 822 5.93 -8.40 -16.75
C ALA A 822 5.11 -9.67 -17.04
N ASP A 823 4.51 -10.24 -15.99
CA ASP A 823 3.50 -11.28 -16.12
C ASP A 823 2.34 -10.80 -17.02
N SER A 824 1.93 -11.63 -17.97
CA SER A 824 0.88 -11.33 -18.97
C SER A 824 -0.51 -10.95 -18.38
N ARG A 825 -0.73 -11.19 -17.09
CA ARG A 825 -1.93 -10.73 -16.37
C ARG A 825 -1.89 -9.23 -16.10
N ILE A 826 -0.71 -8.61 -16.03
CA ILE A 826 -0.55 -7.16 -15.94
C ILE A 826 -0.79 -6.56 -17.32
N LYS A 827 -2.01 -6.09 -17.56
CA LYS A 827 -2.42 -5.58 -18.88
C LYS A 827 -1.73 -4.28 -19.27
N ALA A 828 -1.37 -3.45 -18.29
CA ALA A 828 -0.68 -2.18 -18.53
C ALA A 828 0.71 -2.35 -19.17
N ASP A 829 1.35 -3.50 -18.97
CA ASP A 829 2.73 -3.76 -19.39
C ASP A 829 2.82 -4.79 -20.53
N SER A 830 1.68 -5.07 -21.19
CA SER A 830 1.64 -6.01 -22.31
C SER A 830 2.46 -5.50 -23.49
N ASP A 831 3.34 -6.36 -24.01
CA ASP A 831 4.29 -6.04 -25.09
C ASP A 831 5.30 -4.90 -24.78
N LEU A 832 5.46 -4.54 -23.51
CA LEU A 832 6.45 -3.56 -23.05
C LEU A 832 7.62 -4.24 -22.32
N MET A 833 8.71 -3.47 -22.16
CA MET A 833 9.92 -3.93 -21.50
C MET A 833 10.46 -2.86 -20.56
N ALA A 834 10.91 -3.28 -19.38
CA ALA A 834 11.70 -2.43 -18.48
C ALA A 834 13.18 -2.84 -18.53
N LEU A 835 14.05 -1.93 -18.09
CA LEU A 835 15.50 -2.15 -18.06
C LEU A 835 16.00 -2.16 -16.62
N LYS A 836 17.00 -3.00 -16.34
CA LYS A 836 17.58 -3.18 -15.01
C LYS A 836 19.10 -3.34 -15.09
N TYR A 837 19.81 -2.85 -14.07
CA TYR A 837 21.22 -3.15 -13.81
C TYR A 837 21.45 -3.20 -12.32
N GLY A 838 21.86 -4.36 -11.79
CA GLY A 838 22.02 -4.49 -10.35
C GLY A 838 20.68 -4.35 -9.60
N PRO A 839 20.62 -3.57 -8.51
CA PRO A 839 19.35 -3.25 -7.84
C PRO A 839 18.57 -2.13 -8.52
N LEU A 840 19.10 -1.51 -9.59
CA LEU A 840 18.54 -0.32 -10.22
C LEU A 840 17.61 -0.70 -11.37
N ILE A 841 16.39 -0.19 -11.32
CA ILE A 841 15.48 -0.08 -12.45
C ILE A 841 15.83 1.20 -13.21
N TYR A 842 15.66 1.17 -14.53
CA TYR A 842 16.00 2.26 -15.42
C TYR A 842 14.76 2.92 -16.01
N ASN A 843 14.95 4.16 -16.43
CA ASN A 843 13.94 5.03 -17.00
C ASN A 843 14.52 5.71 -18.25
N VAL A 844 13.70 5.88 -19.29
CA VAL A 844 14.06 6.68 -20.48
C VAL A 844 13.40 8.06 -20.37
N GLU A 845 14.10 9.11 -20.80
CA GLU A 845 13.57 10.47 -20.85
C GLU A 845 13.73 11.08 -22.24
N THR A 846 12.82 11.97 -22.64
CA THR A 846 12.96 12.75 -23.89
C THR A 846 14.14 13.73 -23.86
N ALA A 847 14.73 13.97 -22.68
CA ALA A 847 15.98 14.70 -22.53
C ALA A 847 17.19 13.96 -23.13
N ASP A 848 17.14 12.63 -23.23
CA ASP A 848 18.22 11.80 -23.79
C ASP A 848 17.83 11.10 -25.10
N ASN A 849 16.55 11.12 -25.47
CA ASN A 849 15.98 10.37 -26.58
C ASN A 849 15.03 11.27 -27.38
N GLU A 850 15.11 11.26 -28.72
CA GLU A 850 14.20 12.05 -29.57
C GLU A 850 12.72 11.68 -29.36
N LYS A 851 12.47 10.39 -29.13
CA LYS A 851 11.17 9.79 -28.85
C LYS A 851 11.34 8.62 -27.89
N ILE A 852 10.35 8.42 -27.02
CA ILE A 852 10.35 7.37 -26.00
C ILE A 852 9.16 6.42 -26.12
N ASP A 853 8.30 6.56 -27.13
CA ASP A 853 7.15 5.70 -27.46
C ASP A 853 7.50 4.57 -28.44
N HIS A 854 8.76 4.47 -28.84
CA HIS A 854 9.24 3.40 -29.71
C HIS A 854 9.57 2.14 -28.93
N LYS A 855 9.35 0.97 -29.54
CA LYS A 855 9.77 -0.31 -28.97
C LYS A 855 11.29 -0.43 -28.96
N LEU A 856 11.82 -1.06 -27.91
CA LEU A 856 13.24 -1.40 -27.84
C LEU A 856 13.63 -2.44 -28.92
N GLY A 857 14.78 -2.23 -29.57
CA GLY A 857 15.35 -3.17 -30.52
C GLY A 857 16.09 -4.34 -29.86
N ASN A 858 16.43 -5.36 -30.66
CA ASN A 858 17.17 -6.55 -30.20
C ASN A 858 18.69 -6.34 -30.10
N ALA A 859 19.19 -5.11 -30.30
CA ALA A 859 20.62 -4.83 -30.19
C ALA A 859 21.11 -5.10 -28.75
N PRO A 860 22.37 -5.56 -28.56
CA PRO A 860 22.93 -5.73 -27.23
C PRO A 860 22.87 -4.44 -26.41
N LEU A 861 22.48 -4.57 -25.14
CA LEU A 861 22.53 -3.47 -24.17
C LEU A 861 23.97 -3.33 -23.65
N ARG A 862 24.39 -2.10 -23.38
CA ARG A 862 25.70 -1.80 -22.79
C ARG A 862 25.54 -0.82 -21.65
N THR A 863 26.44 -0.88 -20.68
CA THR A 863 26.50 0.09 -19.58
C THR A 863 27.66 1.05 -19.79
N GLU A 864 27.44 2.33 -19.48
CA GLU A 864 28.45 3.38 -19.59
C GLU A 864 28.38 4.30 -18.37
N TRP A 865 29.53 4.56 -17.73
CA TRP A 865 29.61 5.52 -16.64
C TRP A 865 29.65 6.95 -17.19
N ARG A 866 28.73 7.81 -16.73
CA ARG A 866 28.62 9.22 -17.14
C ARG A 866 28.81 10.13 -15.91
N PRO A 867 30.05 10.58 -15.63
CA PRO A 867 30.35 11.40 -14.45
C PRO A 867 29.75 12.81 -14.52
N ASP A 868 29.46 13.29 -15.73
CA ASP A 868 28.94 14.63 -16.04
C ASP A 868 27.41 14.71 -16.05
N LEU A 869 26.72 13.56 -15.94
CA LEU A 869 25.27 13.47 -16.03
C LEU A 869 24.68 13.17 -14.66
N LEU A 870 23.74 14.01 -14.20
CA LEU A 870 22.91 13.75 -13.00
C LEU A 870 23.72 13.38 -11.74
N GLY A 871 24.87 14.03 -11.54
CA GLY A 871 25.74 13.78 -10.39
C GLY A 871 26.60 12.51 -10.49
N GLY A 872 26.68 11.90 -11.68
CA GLY A 872 27.44 10.67 -11.92
C GLY A 872 26.55 9.44 -11.87
N VAL A 873 26.21 8.90 -13.04
CA VAL A 873 25.32 7.73 -13.16
C VAL A 873 25.86 6.69 -14.14
N MET A 874 25.54 5.42 -13.88
CA MET A 874 25.67 4.36 -14.87
C MET A 874 24.46 4.38 -15.80
N VAL A 875 24.64 4.72 -17.07
CA VAL A 875 23.56 4.67 -18.08
C VAL A 875 23.52 3.31 -18.78
N ILE A 876 22.35 2.92 -19.29
CA ILE A 876 22.22 1.80 -20.22
C ILE A 876 22.02 2.38 -21.63
N THR A 877 22.81 1.93 -22.60
CA THR A 877 22.68 2.31 -24.01
C THR A 877 22.26 1.11 -24.87
N GLY A 878 21.52 1.40 -25.93
CA GLY A 878 21.02 0.42 -26.88
C GLY A 878 20.50 1.07 -28.16
N LYS A 879 19.63 0.36 -28.87
CA LYS A 879 18.97 0.85 -30.09
C LYS A 879 17.47 0.63 -29.98
N TRP A 880 16.70 1.63 -30.39
CA TRP A 880 15.28 1.49 -30.68
C TRP A 880 15.07 0.58 -31.90
N GLN A 881 13.84 0.10 -32.12
CA GLN A 881 13.52 -0.78 -33.25
C GLN A 881 13.78 -0.13 -34.62
N ASP A 882 13.68 1.20 -34.73
CA ASP A 882 14.00 1.98 -35.92
C ASP A 882 15.52 2.24 -36.09
N SER A 883 16.36 1.64 -35.25
CA SER A 883 17.83 1.79 -35.22
C SER A 883 18.37 3.13 -34.70
N SER A 884 17.50 4.05 -34.25
CA SER A 884 17.93 5.24 -33.51
C SER A 884 18.53 4.85 -32.14
N SER A 885 19.38 5.71 -31.59
CA SER A 885 20.06 5.44 -30.32
C SER A 885 19.10 5.55 -29.14
N MET A 886 19.20 4.62 -28.19
CA MET A 886 18.46 4.63 -26.93
C MET A 886 19.44 4.82 -25.77
N MET A 887 19.10 5.71 -24.84
CA MET A 887 19.77 5.86 -23.56
C MET A 887 18.75 5.84 -22.42
N ALA A 888 19.04 5.07 -21.38
CA ALA A 888 18.26 5.02 -20.15
C ALA A 888 19.15 5.39 -18.94
N ILE A 889 18.55 6.09 -17.98
CA ILE A 889 19.17 6.51 -16.72
C ILE A 889 18.55 5.74 -15.54
N PRO A 890 19.21 5.65 -14.38
CA PRO A 890 18.59 5.06 -13.18
C PRO A 890 17.28 5.75 -12.81
N ASN A 891 16.25 4.98 -12.47
CA ASN A 891 14.90 5.48 -12.20
C ASN A 891 14.87 6.53 -11.07
N PHE A 892 15.70 6.39 -10.04
CA PHE A 892 15.77 7.38 -8.96
C PHE A 892 16.23 8.77 -9.45
N ALA A 893 16.94 8.85 -10.57
CA ALA A 893 17.48 10.09 -11.13
C ALA A 893 16.51 10.78 -12.11
N ARG A 894 15.35 10.18 -12.42
CA ARG A 894 14.35 10.74 -13.35
C ARG A 894 13.82 12.10 -12.89
N MET A 895 13.38 12.89 -13.86
CA MET A 895 12.64 14.14 -13.67
C MET A 895 13.42 15.15 -12.81
N ASN A 896 14.74 15.20 -13.00
CA ASN A 896 15.66 16.20 -12.42
C ASN A 896 16.15 17.24 -13.45
N ARG A 897 15.62 17.19 -14.67
CA ARG A 897 15.96 18.11 -15.79
C ARG A 897 14.73 18.82 -16.36
N VAL A 898 13.69 18.92 -15.53
CA VAL A 898 12.45 19.64 -15.81
C VAL A 898 12.54 21.09 -15.34
N GLY A 899 11.53 21.91 -15.66
CA GLY A 899 11.40 23.26 -15.12
C GLY A 899 11.32 23.28 -13.58
N PRO A 900 11.43 24.47 -12.97
CA PRO A 900 11.42 24.60 -11.51
C PRO A 900 10.13 24.04 -10.90
N PRO A 901 10.22 23.33 -9.76
CA PRO A 901 9.06 22.70 -9.12
C PRO A 901 8.11 23.75 -8.54
N HIS A 902 6.82 23.41 -8.51
CA HIS A 902 5.80 24.20 -7.83
C HIS A 902 6.00 24.17 -6.31
N ASP A 903 5.50 25.19 -5.60
CA ASP A 903 5.57 25.20 -4.13
C ASP A 903 4.71 24.08 -3.52
N TYR A 904 3.55 23.81 -4.13
CA TYR A 904 2.60 22.73 -3.81
C TYR A 904 2.12 22.12 -5.13
N PRO A 905 1.62 20.87 -5.14
CA PRO A 905 1.04 20.30 -6.36
C PRO A 905 -0.14 21.12 -6.87
N ASP A 906 -0.33 21.17 -8.20
CA ASP A 906 -1.50 21.81 -8.83
C ASP A 906 -2.53 20.75 -9.25
N ASP A 907 -3.79 20.90 -8.81
CA ASP A 907 -4.91 20.06 -9.25
C ASP A 907 -5.21 20.19 -10.77
N ARG A 908 -4.60 21.16 -11.46
CA ARG A 908 -4.82 21.50 -12.88
C ARG A 908 -3.57 21.30 -13.74
N ASP A 909 -2.88 20.19 -13.55
CA ASP A 909 -1.76 19.87 -14.43
C ASP A 909 -2.26 19.63 -15.86
N ASP A 910 -2.07 20.64 -16.69
CA ASP A 910 -2.22 20.58 -18.14
C ASP A 910 -0.92 19.97 -18.67
N ASP A 911 -0.97 18.70 -19.07
CA ASP A 911 0.17 17.94 -19.62
C ASP A 911 0.89 18.68 -20.76
N SER A 912 0.27 19.69 -21.37
CA SER A 912 0.85 20.53 -22.42
C SER A 912 2.03 21.42 -22.00
N LYS A 913 2.40 21.49 -20.71
CA LYS A 913 3.50 22.33 -20.20
C LYS A 913 4.81 21.61 -19.85
N ARG A 914 4.86 20.27 -19.89
CA ARG A 914 6.09 19.53 -19.52
C ARG A 914 7.09 19.49 -20.68
N SER A 915 8.34 19.86 -20.42
CA SER A 915 9.42 19.87 -21.43
C SER A 915 10.17 18.53 -21.55
N VAL A 916 10.00 17.64 -20.58
CA VAL A 916 10.62 16.31 -20.53
C VAL A 916 9.56 15.29 -20.12
N ASP A 917 9.42 14.24 -20.92
CA ASP A 917 8.63 13.06 -20.58
C ASP A 917 9.56 11.94 -20.14
N SER A 918 9.07 11.07 -19.26
CA SER A 918 9.78 9.93 -18.70
C SER A 918 8.91 8.68 -18.65
N LYS A 919 9.50 7.50 -18.89
CA LYS A 919 8.83 6.21 -18.67
C LYS A 919 9.80 5.08 -18.31
N VAL A 920 9.32 4.14 -17.51
CA VAL A 920 10.04 2.91 -17.13
C VAL A 920 9.83 1.79 -18.15
N TRP A 921 8.60 1.66 -18.67
CA TRP A 921 8.21 0.63 -19.64
C TRP A 921 8.24 1.18 -21.07
N ILE A 922 8.96 0.52 -21.97
CA ILE A 922 9.22 0.93 -23.36
C ILE A 922 8.94 -0.16 -24.39
#